data_AF-A0A7G9QJD8-F1
#
_entry.id   AF-A0A7G9QJD8-F1
#
_cell.length_a   1.000
_cell.length_b   1.000
_cell.length_c   1.000
_cell.angle_alpha   90.00
_cell.angle_beta   90.00
_cell.angle_gamma   90.00
#
_symmetry.space_group_name_H-M   'P 1'
#
loop_
_entity.id
_entity.type
_entity.pdbx_description
1 polymer ?
#
loop_
_entity_poly.entity_id
_entity_poly.type
_entity_poly.pdbx_seq_one_letter_code
_entity_poly.pdbx_strand_id
1 'polypeptide(L)'
;METNMLDSTKFQQISEETNFNALLNSYCREFTNWSRYVGIPKYDLPLADYLFTTSNRLHIRFDFSAIGFEVYAPLKFYADSGRHVFNFPVIERNIATDVISTISIYRFMELAIQFSAEEFPDADADIVNQRLTNSVENLEAFLSYFKQNGKPVNFAKMSFIEAEQSLFLGHNAHPLPKGRAGFNNREELFKFSPETQGQFQLAYFLISANNINEKNAEGFDITDLFRIELLESGNSDIIAILDQHPNHKVVPMHPWEADYLLTLPTVKGMEEEKLLLYLGCFGAFYTSTSSVRTVYNASSDWMLKFSLHVKITNSERVNLVRELHRGYDVSKLLKTEYGKAAKAEFPEIEFITDPAFITVNYKGETIDGFNISIRHNPFKGEDAGKNVSLLAALCQDGLLGQKPRIVHVIEEASISKNKALAHTAVNWFKQYLHLCVAPIVGLYHNYGMAFEFHQQNVLLELDKDFYPAKFYFRDNQGYFFSDVKAEALQAAYPGIAAESGSIVPNEYIIPKLTYYLLINNILGVVNAIASNGLADEKTLIDLVYLEFKQFENSDTTGLVDYIINRRSWEVKGNLLTNLCNIDEASAPIDNPAIYREFPNPLSKYFFSENLIKPKTNEVLYSRFFPKDNVTINIRPFNIDRDLEMVHDWFNQEHAKPIWKMDGPIKGLELFYRTLLPNDASHSFIGEINGEPTFTIEPYWPMRDGVGACYEALTTDYGAHLLIAPTDKDKKFSFETGQALMDFIFEQPEVGKCIGEAAVESRAMHIFVTRLGFKLEKVIQMPYKMANLTFCYRDWYWDKFPEAKAYAMMKTAQFETEEI
;
A
#
# COMPACT_ATOMS: atom_id res chain seq x y z
N MET A 1 5.36 41.99 -4.97
CA MET A 1 4.06 41.55 -4.43
C MET A 1 3.35 40.60 -5.39
N GLU A 2 3.21 40.94 -6.68
CA GLU A 2 2.60 40.04 -7.68
C GLU A 2 3.31 38.68 -7.81
N THR A 3 4.64 38.63 -7.81
CA THR A 3 5.41 37.37 -7.88
C THR A 3 5.19 36.47 -6.66
N ASN A 4 5.10 37.04 -5.45
CA ASN A 4 4.84 36.29 -4.22
C ASN A 4 3.39 35.78 -4.15
N MET A 5 2.43 36.54 -4.69
CA MET A 5 1.02 36.11 -4.78
C MET A 5 0.87 34.95 -5.77
N LEU A 6 1.52 35.04 -6.94
CA LEU A 6 1.53 33.98 -7.96
C LEU A 6 2.16 32.68 -7.43
N ASP A 7 3.25 32.78 -6.67
CA ASP A 7 3.88 31.62 -6.05
C ASP A 7 3.01 30.98 -4.94
N SER A 8 2.34 31.79 -4.12
CA SER A 8 1.42 31.29 -3.08
C SER A 8 0.21 30.55 -3.69
N THR A 9 -0.45 31.13 -4.70
CA THR A 9 -1.55 30.45 -5.40
C THR A 9 -1.10 29.13 -6.03
N LYS A 10 0.13 29.09 -6.57
CA LYS A 10 0.70 27.86 -7.13
C LYS A 10 0.99 26.79 -6.08
N PHE A 11 1.51 27.16 -4.90
CA PHE A 11 1.77 26.20 -3.83
C PHE A 11 0.49 25.66 -3.19
N GLN A 12 -0.54 26.49 -3.07
CA GLN A 12 -1.86 26.03 -2.63
C GLN A 12 -2.39 24.96 -3.58
N GLN A 13 -2.38 25.23 -4.89
CA GLN A 13 -2.82 24.26 -5.90
C GLN A 13 -2.00 22.95 -5.84
N ILE A 14 -0.67 23.03 -5.79
CA ILE A 14 0.19 21.82 -5.68
C ILE A 14 -0.15 21.02 -4.40
N SER A 15 -0.42 21.71 -3.30
CA SER A 15 -0.73 21.08 -2.02
C SER A 15 -2.09 20.38 -2.06
N GLU A 16 -3.10 21.01 -2.64
CA GLU A 16 -4.42 20.40 -2.86
C GLU A 16 -4.32 19.18 -3.78
N GLU A 17 -3.65 19.29 -4.93
CA GLU A 17 -3.47 18.18 -5.87
C GLU A 17 -2.68 17.01 -5.25
N THR A 18 -1.66 17.30 -4.44
CA THR A 18 -0.88 16.26 -3.73
C THR A 18 -1.74 15.51 -2.72
N ASN A 19 -2.50 16.23 -1.89
CA ASN A 19 -3.41 15.59 -0.93
C ASN A 19 -4.53 14.85 -1.67
N PHE A 20 -5.02 15.37 -2.79
CA PHE A 20 -6.08 14.73 -3.56
C PHE A 20 -5.59 13.44 -4.21
N ASN A 21 -4.37 13.43 -4.74
CA ASN A 21 -3.73 12.21 -5.24
C ASN A 21 -3.65 11.12 -4.15
N ALA A 22 -3.26 11.49 -2.93
CA ALA A 22 -3.22 10.56 -1.80
C ALA A 22 -4.60 10.07 -1.36
N LEU A 23 -5.62 10.94 -1.40
CA LEU A 23 -7.02 10.60 -1.12
C LEU A 23 -7.58 9.62 -2.16
N LEU A 24 -7.39 9.88 -3.45
CA LEU A 24 -7.85 9.00 -4.54
C LEU A 24 -7.21 7.61 -4.42
N ASN A 25 -5.92 7.54 -4.11
CA ASN A 25 -5.22 6.28 -3.87
C ASN A 25 -5.73 5.53 -2.64
N SER A 26 -6.05 6.25 -1.55
CA SER A 26 -6.66 5.64 -0.36
C SER A 26 -8.05 5.09 -0.70
N TYR A 27 -8.86 5.86 -1.46
CA TYR A 27 -10.18 5.44 -1.91
C TYR A 27 -10.12 4.18 -2.79
N CYS A 28 -9.26 4.16 -3.81
CA CYS A 28 -9.07 2.99 -4.69
C CYS A 28 -8.67 1.72 -3.94
N ARG A 29 -8.00 1.86 -2.79
CA ARG A 29 -7.57 0.73 -1.96
C ARG A 29 -8.68 0.19 -1.06
N GLU A 30 -9.63 1.04 -0.69
CA GLU A 30 -10.58 0.77 0.40
C GLU A 30 -12.01 0.56 -0.07
N PHE A 31 -12.32 0.97 -1.30
CA PHE A 31 -13.63 0.84 -1.94
C PHE A 31 -13.51 0.10 -3.28
N THR A 32 -14.64 -0.44 -3.75
CA THR A 32 -14.73 -1.24 -4.99
C THR A 32 -15.57 -0.60 -6.09
N ASN A 33 -16.26 0.51 -5.81
CA ASN A 33 -17.11 1.24 -6.76
C ASN A 33 -16.28 2.14 -7.70
N TRP A 34 -15.16 1.63 -8.22
CA TRP A 34 -14.35 2.33 -9.20
C TRP A 34 -13.88 1.39 -10.29
N SER A 35 -13.56 1.95 -11.46
CA SER A 35 -13.10 1.20 -12.62
C SER A 35 -12.19 2.07 -13.48
N ARG A 36 -11.28 1.45 -14.24
CA ARG A 36 -10.59 2.16 -15.32
C ARG A 36 -11.60 2.47 -16.42
N TYR A 37 -11.45 3.62 -17.07
CA TYR A 37 -12.30 4.06 -18.17
C TYR A 37 -11.42 4.54 -19.33
N VAL A 38 -11.68 4.04 -20.55
CA VAL A 38 -10.85 4.33 -21.73
C VAL A 38 -11.61 5.01 -22.88
N GLY A 39 -10.93 5.98 -23.50
CA GLY A 39 -11.36 6.64 -24.72
C GLY A 39 -12.41 7.73 -24.51
N ILE A 40 -13.04 8.14 -25.61
CA ILE A 40 -14.10 9.16 -25.66
C ILE A 40 -15.39 8.47 -26.08
N PRO A 41 -16.50 8.60 -25.33
CA PRO A 41 -17.75 7.94 -25.67
C PRO A 41 -18.41 8.53 -26.94
N LYS A 42 -19.13 7.68 -27.66
CA LYS A 42 -19.91 8.01 -28.86
C LYS A 42 -21.37 8.28 -28.52
N TYR A 43 -21.93 7.56 -27.55
CA TYR A 43 -23.34 7.61 -27.18
C TYR A 43 -23.60 8.40 -25.88
N ASP A 44 -22.56 8.98 -25.30
CA ASP A 44 -22.64 9.87 -24.14
C ASP A 44 -22.10 11.26 -24.48
N LEU A 45 -22.88 12.03 -25.24
CA LEU A 45 -22.46 13.33 -25.79
C LEU A 45 -21.92 14.31 -24.73
N PRO A 46 -22.55 14.51 -23.56
CA PRO A 46 -22.03 15.44 -22.56
C PRO A 46 -20.61 15.09 -22.09
N LEU A 47 -20.34 13.81 -21.83
CA LEU A 47 -19.02 13.35 -21.43
C LEU A 47 -18.04 13.39 -22.60
N ALA A 48 -18.50 13.08 -23.81
CA ALA A 48 -17.69 13.16 -25.01
C ALA A 48 -17.18 14.59 -25.25
N ASP A 49 -18.09 15.57 -25.20
CA ASP A 49 -17.79 17.00 -25.38
C ASP A 49 -16.70 17.47 -24.42
N TYR A 50 -16.77 17.06 -23.15
CA TYR A 50 -15.70 17.36 -22.19
C TYR A 50 -14.39 16.66 -22.56
N LEU A 51 -14.41 15.34 -22.77
CA LEU A 51 -13.19 14.56 -23.00
C LEU A 51 -12.46 14.94 -24.29
N PHE A 52 -13.17 15.43 -25.32
CA PHE A 52 -12.58 16.00 -26.53
C PHE A 52 -11.70 17.23 -26.25
N THR A 53 -11.98 18.00 -25.19
CA THR A 53 -11.19 19.18 -24.82
C THR A 53 -9.90 18.85 -24.07
N THR A 54 -9.71 17.58 -23.68
CA THR A 54 -8.54 17.12 -22.93
C THR A 54 -7.68 16.17 -23.78
N SER A 55 -6.42 15.98 -23.40
CA SER A 55 -5.53 14.99 -24.02
C SER A 55 -5.56 13.62 -23.32
N ASN A 56 -6.14 13.52 -22.13
CA ASN A 56 -6.18 12.28 -21.35
C ASN A 56 -7.18 11.29 -21.98
N ARG A 57 -6.78 10.02 -22.12
CA ARG A 57 -7.62 8.96 -22.69
C ARG A 57 -7.86 7.78 -21.74
N LEU A 58 -7.19 7.79 -20.60
CA LEU A 58 -7.38 6.80 -19.53
C LEU A 58 -7.75 7.56 -18.26
N HIS A 59 -8.78 7.08 -17.57
CA HIS A 59 -9.30 7.65 -16.34
C HIS A 59 -9.57 6.54 -15.33
N ILE A 60 -9.63 6.89 -14.04
CA ILE A 60 -10.40 6.13 -13.06
C ILE A 60 -11.77 6.77 -12.95
N ARG A 61 -12.82 6.00 -13.20
CA ARG A 61 -14.22 6.35 -12.94
C ARG A 61 -14.58 5.87 -11.53
N PHE A 62 -15.05 6.77 -10.68
CA PHE A 62 -15.67 6.45 -9.40
C PHE A 62 -17.18 6.53 -9.57
N ASP A 63 -17.87 5.44 -9.23
CA ASP A 63 -19.30 5.27 -9.39
C ASP A 63 -20.03 5.68 -8.11
N PHE A 64 -20.54 6.90 -8.12
CA PHE A 64 -21.39 7.44 -7.07
C PHE A 64 -22.86 7.50 -7.54
N SER A 65 -23.26 6.65 -8.48
CA SER A 65 -24.59 6.72 -9.09
C SER A 65 -25.73 6.51 -8.10
N ALA A 66 -25.49 5.72 -7.04
CA ALA A 66 -26.42 5.56 -5.92
C ALA A 66 -26.79 6.88 -5.22
N ILE A 67 -25.91 7.88 -5.28
CA ILE A 67 -26.12 9.24 -4.74
C ILE A 67 -26.19 10.31 -5.84
N GLY A 68 -26.30 9.91 -7.11
CA GLY A 68 -26.59 10.79 -8.25
C GLY A 68 -25.37 11.41 -8.96
N PHE A 69 -24.15 10.92 -8.71
CA PHE A 69 -22.93 11.49 -9.27
C PHE A 69 -22.01 10.45 -9.93
N GLU A 70 -21.14 10.92 -10.82
CA GLU A 70 -19.98 10.16 -11.30
C GLU A 70 -18.74 11.04 -11.21
N VAL A 71 -17.58 10.46 -10.92
CA VAL A 71 -16.31 11.21 -10.89
C VAL A 71 -15.32 10.55 -11.83
N TYR A 72 -14.59 11.34 -12.63
CA TYR A 72 -13.56 10.87 -13.54
C TYR A 72 -12.23 11.55 -13.20
N ALA A 73 -11.26 10.76 -12.75
CA ALA A 73 -9.89 11.21 -12.47
C ALA A 73 -8.97 10.79 -13.62
N PRO A 74 -8.39 11.73 -14.38
CA PRO A 74 -7.43 11.42 -15.43
C PRO A 74 -6.21 10.66 -14.89
N LEU A 75 -5.78 9.62 -15.59
CA LEU A 75 -4.75 8.70 -15.13
C LEU A 75 -3.48 8.84 -15.98
N LYS A 76 -2.37 9.17 -15.33
CA LYS A 76 -1.03 9.20 -15.94
C LYS A 76 -0.35 7.83 -15.89
N PHE A 77 -0.49 7.13 -14.76
CA PHE A 77 0.08 5.81 -14.55
C PHE A 77 -0.88 4.97 -13.71
N TYR A 78 -1.36 3.87 -14.29
CA TYR A 78 -2.01 2.80 -13.54
C TYR A 78 -0.93 1.92 -12.94
N ALA A 79 -1.11 1.52 -11.68
CA ALA A 79 -0.11 0.76 -10.94
C ALA A 79 -0.74 -0.48 -10.32
N ASP A 80 -0.25 -1.65 -10.70
CA ASP A 80 -0.60 -2.91 -10.04
C ASP A 80 -0.06 -2.98 -8.61
N SER A 81 1.00 -2.21 -8.32
CA SER A 81 1.55 -2.03 -6.98
C SER A 81 0.61 -1.26 -6.03
N GLY A 82 -0.55 -0.78 -6.51
CA GLY A 82 -1.59 -0.17 -5.69
C GLY A 82 -1.42 1.32 -5.38
N ARG A 83 -0.54 2.03 -6.11
CA ARG A 83 -0.43 3.50 -6.08
C ARG A 83 -0.42 4.12 -7.47
N HIS A 84 -1.56 4.62 -7.89
CA HIS A 84 -1.78 5.30 -9.17
C HIS A 84 -1.21 6.71 -9.17
N VAL A 85 -0.88 7.22 -10.37
CA VAL A 85 -0.51 8.62 -10.58
C VAL A 85 -1.58 9.28 -11.43
N PHE A 86 -2.26 10.27 -10.86
CA PHE A 86 -3.33 11.01 -11.52
C PHE A 86 -2.83 12.30 -12.17
N ASN A 87 -3.52 12.73 -13.22
CA ASN A 87 -3.45 14.09 -13.75
C ASN A 87 -4.66 14.89 -13.23
N PHE A 88 -4.52 16.21 -13.17
CA PHE A 88 -5.58 17.14 -12.77
C PHE A 88 -5.98 18.04 -13.95
N PRO A 89 -7.21 18.57 -13.99
CA PRO A 89 -8.26 18.47 -12.96
C PRO A 89 -9.01 17.12 -12.96
N VAL A 90 -9.54 16.74 -11.81
CA VAL A 90 -10.57 15.70 -11.67
C VAL A 90 -11.93 16.35 -11.92
N ILE A 91 -12.88 15.62 -12.52
CA ILE A 91 -14.23 16.12 -12.76
C ILE A 91 -15.31 15.30 -12.06
N GLU A 92 -16.39 15.95 -11.71
CA GLU A 92 -17.67 15.31 -11.37
C GLU A 92 -18.72 15.58 -12.45
N ARG A 93 -19.66 14.66 -12.57
CA ARG A 93 -20.87 14.79 -13.36
C ARG A 93 -22.08 14.57 -12.47
N ASN A 94 -23.05 15.47 -12.52
CA ASN A 94 -24.39 15.22 -11.98
C ASN A 94 -25.20 14.40 -12.99
N ILE A 95 -25.63 13.20 -12.61
CA ILE A 95 -26.31 12.26 -13.53
C ILE A 95 -27.69 12.78 -13.95
N ALA A 96 -28.36 13.57 -13.12
CA ALA A 96 -29.69 14.09 -13.42
C ALA A 96 -29.68 15.27 -14.41
N THR A 97 -28.63 16.10 -14.38
CA THR A 97 -28.54 17.32 -15.20
C THR A 97 -27.50 17.25 -16.31
N ASP A 98 -26.64 16.23 -16.32
CA ASP A 98 -25.48 16.08 -17.21
C ASP A 98 -24.46 17.23 -17.14
N VAL A 99 -24.53 18.06 -16.09
CA VAL A 99 -23.55 19.11 -15.85
C VAL A 99 -22.24 18.48 -15.38
N ILE A 100 -21.15 18.82 -16.07
CA ILE A 100 -19.77 18.42 -15.73
C ILE A 100 -19.01 19.63 -15.20
N SER A 101 -18.34 19.46 -14.07
CA SER A 101 -17.51 20.48 -13.43
C SER A 101 -16.25 19.88 -12.83
N THR A 102 -15.22 20.71 -12.65
CA THR A 102 -14.05 20.32 -11.86
C THR A 102 -14.45 20.10 -10.40
N ILE A 103 -14.07 18.97 -9.82
CA ILE A 103 -14.36 18.65 -8.43
C ILE A 103 -13.16 19.02 -7.54
N SER A 104 -13.43 19.58 -6.36
CA SER A 104 -12.40 19.83 -5.35
C SER A 104 -12.16 18.58 -4.50
N ILE A 105 -11.01 18.54 -3.81
CA ILE A 105 -10.70 17.46 -2.86
C ILE A 105 -11.77 17.34 -1.75
N TYR A 106 -12.29 18.47 -1.26
CA TYR A 106 -13.35 18.52 -0.24
C TYR A 106 -14.67 17.95 -0.78
N ARG A 107 -15.04 18.31 -2.02
CA ARG A 107 -16.25 17.79 -2.66
C ARG A 107 -16.15 16.28 -2.91
N PHE A 108 -14.97 15.78 -3.27
CA PHE A 108 -14.77 14.33 -3.39
C PHE A 108 -14.88 13.62 -2.03
N MET A 109 -14.32 14.21 -0.97
CA MET A 109 -14.46 13.70 0.39
C MET A 109 -15.93 13.61 0.83
N GLU A 110 -16.74 14.64 0.53
CA GLU A 110 -18.18 14.61 0.78
C GLU A 110 -18.88 13.45 0.07
N LEU A 111 -18.59 13.22 -1.22
CA LEU A 111 -19.16 12.11 -1.98
C LEU A 111 -18.73 10.75 -1.39
N ALA A 112 -17.46 10.62 -0.99
CA ALA A 112 -16.95 9.41 -0.34
C ALA A 112 -17.71 9.10 0.96
N ILE A 113 -17.95 10.11 1.79
CA ILE A 113 -18.68 9.96 3.06
C ILE A 113 -20.16 9.63 2.82
N GLN A 114 -20.81 10.34 1.91
CA GLN A 114 -22.22 10.07 1.56
C GLN A 114 -22.40 8.65 1.04
N PHE A 115 -21.45 8.17 0.22
CA PHE A 115 -21.48 6.82 -0.31
C PHE A 115 -21.21 5.76 0.77
N SER A 116 -20.29 6.04 1.71
CA SER A 116 -19.94 5.09 2.77
C SER A 116 -20.95 5.04 3.92
N ALA A 117 -21.92 5.96 3.98
CA ALA A 117 -22.80 6.14 5.14
C ALA A 117 -23.66 4.91 5.51
N GLU A 118 -24.00 4.05 4.53
CA GLU A 118 -24.76 2.82 4.81
C GLU A 118 -23.91 1.77 5.56
N GLU A 119 -22.63 1.65 5.21
CA GLU A 119 -21.70 0.69 5.83
C GLU A 119 -21.01 1.28 7.07
N PHE A 120 -20.75 2.59 7.08
CA PHE A 120 -20.02 3.31 8.13
C PHE A 120 -20.81 4.55 8.59
N PRO A 121 -21.83 4.37 9.45
CA PRO A 121 -22.68 5.47 9.91
C PRO A 121 -21.95 6.47 10.82
N ASP A 122 -20.83 6.07 11.43
CA ASP A 122 -20.01 6.91 12.31
C ASP A 122 -19.05 7.83 11.54
N ALA A 123 -19.12 7.86 10.21
CA ALA A 123 -18.28 8.72 9.38
C ALA A 123 -18.65 10.21 9.55
N ASP A 124 -17.71 11.03 10.02
CA ASP A 124 -17.92 12.47 10.30
C ASP A 124 -17.19 13.37 9.27
N ALA A 125 -17.96 14.09 8.46
CA ALA A 125 -17.42 14.98 7.43
C ALA A 125 -16.73 16.22 7.99
N ASP A 126 -17.22 16.80 9.08
CA ASP A 126 -16.72 18.07 9.60
C ASP A 126 -15.32 17.86 10.22
N ILE A 127 -15.15 16.81 11.01
CA ILE A 127 -13.86 16.45 11.62
C ILE A 127 -12.82 16.15 10.54
N VAL A 128 -13.19 15.37 9.53
CA VAL A 128 -12.26 14.96 8.46
C VAL A 128 -11.89 16.16 7.58
N ASN A 129 -12.84 17.02 7.24
CA ASN A 129 -12.58 18.21 6.43
C ASN A 129 -11.66 19.20 7.15
N GLN A 130 -11.86 19.43 8.46
CA GLN A 130 -10.96 20.29 9.23
C GLN A 130 -9.52 19.76 9.21
N ARG A 131 -9.35 18.45 9.39
CA ARG A 131 -8.02 17.81 9.35
C ARG A 131 -7.42 17.81 7.95
N LEU A 132 -8.25 17.72 6.91
CA LEU A 132 -7.82 17.81 5.51
C LEU A 132 -7.31 19.21 5.20
N THR A 133 -8.04 20.25 5.58
CA THR A 133 -7.60 21.64 5.47
C THR A 133 -6.26 21.83 6.17
N ASN A 134 -6.11 21.34 7.40
CA ASN A 134 -4.84 21.41 8.12
C ASN A 134 -3.69 20.72 7.38
N SER A 135 -3.93 19.55 6.76
CA SER A 135 -2.92 18.85 5.95
C SER A 135 -2.50 19.64 4.71
N VAL A 136 -3.46 20.24 4.00
CA VAL A 136 -3.21 21.08 2.81
C VAL A 136 -2.43 22.34 3.19
N GLU A 137 -2.87 23.08 4.21
CA GLU A 137 -2.23 24.31 4.67
C GLU A 137 -0.81 24.08 5.19
N ASN A 138 -0.58 22.96 5.90
CA ASN A 138 0.74 22.59 6.37
C ASN A 138 1.69 22.30 5.20
N LEU A 139 1.24 21.54 4.20
CA LEU A 139 2.05 21.25 3.03
C LEU A 139 2.37 22.53 2.25
N GLU A 140 1.41 23.43 2.06
CA GLU A 140 1.64 24.73 1.42
C GLU A 140 2.69 25.54 2.18
N ALA A 141 2.60 25.57 3.51
CA ALA A 141 3.56 26.28 4.36
C ALA A 141 4.98 25.69 4.23
N PHE A 142 5.11 24.36 4.18
CA PHE A 142 6.40 23.70 3.99
C PHE A 142 6.98 23.93 2.59
N LEU A 143 6.16 23.85 1.53
CA LEU A 143 6.60 24.14 0.16
C LEU A 143 7.06 25.60 0.02
N SER A 144 6.33 26.52 0.64
CA SER A 144 6.69 27.95 0.68
C SER A 144 8.00 28.17 1.42
N TYR A 145 8.16 27.56 2.61
CA TYR A 145 9.40 27.62 3.39
C TYR A 145 10.58 27.05 2.58
N PHE A 146 10.37 25.91 1.93
CA PHE A 146 11.36 25.23 1.12
C PHE A 146 11.84 26.11 -0.06
N LYS A 147 10.90 26.71 -0.79
CA LYS A 147 11.22 27.61 -1.91
C LYS A 147 12.06 28.80 -1.47
N GLN A 148 11.77 29.37 -0.31
CA GLN A 148 12.45 30.56 0.21
C GLN A 148 13.84 30.25 0.77
N ASN A 149 14.00 29.12 1.47
CA ASN A 149 15.22 28.78 2.20
C ASN A 149 16.16 27.81 1.44
N GLY A 150 15.70 27.25 0.33
CA GLY A 150 16.55 26.81 -0.78
C GLY A 150 17.63 25.77 -0.47
N LYS A 151 17.32 24.73 0.31
CA LYS A 151 18.21 23.57 0.42
C LYS A 151 17.81 22.50 -0.60
N PRO A 152 18.70 22.04 -1.48
CA PRO A 152 18.34 20.98 -2.41
C PRO A 152 17.97 19.68 -1.68
N VAL A 153 16.84 19.09 -2.09
CA VAL A 153 16.29 17.82 -1.60
C VAL A 153 16.47 16.77 -2.69
N ASN A 154 16.35 15.48 -2.35
CA ASN A 154 16.45 14.36 -3.29
C ASN A 154 17.85 14.06 -3.87
N PHE A 155 18.94 14.47 -3.22
CA PHE A 155 20.28 14.04 -3.65
C PHE A 155 20.48 12.52 -3.52
N ALA A 156 21.31 11.96 -4.40
CA ALA A 156 21.69 10.55 -4.29
C ALA A 156 22.39 10.24 -2.95
N LYS A 157 23.28 11.15 -2.51
CA LYS A 157 23.95 11.08 -1.21
C LYS A 157 23.28 12.03 -0.21
N MET A 158 22.72 11.48 0.86
CA MET A 158 22.19 12.24 1.99
C MET A 158 22.53 11.50 3.29
N SER A 159 22.88 12.26 4.33
CA SER A 159 23.00 11.73 5.69
C SER A 159 21.65 11.21 6.21
N PHE A 160 21.70 10.44 7.30
CA PHE A 160 20.50 9.97 8.00
C PHE A 160 19.50 11.10 8.27
N ILE A 161 19.95 12.20 8.89
CA ILE A 161 19.03 13.28 9.30
C ILE A 161 18.51 14.08 8.10
N GLU A 162 19.34 14.31 7.08
CA GLU A 162 18.88 14.95 5.84
C GLU A 162 17.79 14.12 5.15
N ALA A 163 17.93 12.79 5.14
CA ALA A 163 16.93 11.90 4.57
C ALA A 163 15.63 11.92 5.40
N GLU A 164 15.70 11.87 6.73
CA GLU A 164 14.54 12.01 7.61
C GLU A 164 13.76 13.31 7.40
N GLN A 165 14.48 14.40 7.11
CA GLN A 165 13.92 15.74 6.92
C GLN A 165 13.46 16.02 5.49
N SER A 166 13.64 15.05 4.59
CA SER A 166 13.30 15.18 3.17
C SER A 166 11.91 14.66 2.81
N LEU A 167 11.15 14.04 3.72
CA LEU A 167 9.80 13.53 3.44
C LEU A 167 8.75 14.66 3.49
N PHE A 168 8.63 15.43 2.41
CA PHE A 168 7.71 16.59 2.37
C PHE A 168 6.26 16.21 2.06
N LEU A 169 6.05 15.20 1.20
CA LEU A 169 4.70 14.86 0.72
C LEU A 169 3.95 13.94 1.71
N GLY A 170 4.68 13.22 2.57
CA GLY A 170 4.11 12.33 3.58
C GLY A 170 3.70 10.98 3.01
N HIS A 171 2.70 10.35 3.61
CA HIS A 171 2.26 9.01 3.22
C HIS A 171 1.37 9.06 1.97
N ASN A 172 1.84 8.46 0.87
CA ASN A 172 1.20 8.61 -0.44
C ASN A 172 -0.16 7.90 -0.63
N ALA A 173 -0.58 7.08 0.33
CA ALA A 173 -1.91 6.44 0.40
C ALA A 173 -2.55 6.66 1.78
N HIS A 174 -2.57 7.92 2.22
CA HIS A 174 -3.24 8.37 3.42
C HIS A 174 -3.97 9.68 3.07
N PRO A 175 -5.23 9.91 3.49
CA PRO A 175 -5.98 11.11 3.12
C PRO A 175 -5.43 12.42 3.73
N LEU A 176 -4.73 12.31 4.86
CA LEU A 176 -4.24 13.44 5.67
C LEU A 176 -2.71 13.38 5.92
N PRO A 177 -1.86 13.29 4.88
CA PRO A 177 -0.45 12.92 5.01
C PRO A 177 0.41 13.95 5.79
N LYS A 178 -0.06 15.19 5.90
CA LYS A 178 0.62 16.29 6.62
C LYS A 178 -0.24 16.91 7.71
N GLY A 179 -1.33 16.25 8.11
CA GLY A 179 -2.14 16.67 9.24
C GLY A 179 -1.33 16.65 10.54
N ARG A 180 -1.35 17.78 11.27
CA ARG A 180 -0.69 18.00 12.56
C ARG A 180 -1.61 18.81 13.46
N ALA A 181 -2.73 18.22 13.85
CA ALA A 181 -3.70 18.90 14.70
C ALA A 181 -3.18 18.94 16.15
N GLY A 182 -2.81 20.13 16.61
CA GLY A 182 -2.28 20.37 17.96
C GLY A 182 -1.30 21.54 18.01
N PHE A 183 -0.52 21.79 16.96
CA PHE A 183 0.32 23.00 16.90
C PHE A 183 -0.55 24.25 16.75
N ASN A 184 -0.35 25.24 17.63
CA ASN A 184 -1.24 26.39 17.76
C ASN A 184 -0.95 27.50 16.74
N ASN A 185 0.28 27.54 16.22
CA ASN A 185 0.72 28.58 15.30
C ASN A 185 1.83 28.09 14.36
N ARG A 186 2.16 28.92 13.36
CA ARG A 186 3.16 28.61 12.33
C ARG A 186 4.59 28.55 12.85
N GLU A 187 4.90 29.25 13.94
CA GLU A 187 6.24 29.20 14.55
C GLU A 187 6.49 27.84 15.19
N GLU A 188 5.54 27.33 15.97
CA GLU A 188 5.58 25.97 16.53
C GLU A 188 5.69 24.92 15.43
N LEU A 189 4.85 25.05 14.38
CA LEU A 189 4.89 24.17 13.23
C LEU A 189 6.31 24.13 12.65
N PHE A 190 6.91 25.27 12.31
CA PHE A 190 8.26 25.28 11.70
C PHE A 190 9.37 24.88 12.66
N LYS A 191 9.22 25.14 13.96
CA LYS A 191 10.22 24.78 14.97
C LYS A 191 10.30 23.28 15.21
N PHE A 192 9.16 22.59 15.22
CA PHE A 192 9.07 21.17 15.59
C PHE A 192 8.93 20.23 14.38
N SER A 193 8.88 20.76 13.17
CA SER A 193 8.71 19.96 11.94
C SER A 193 10.04 19.56 11.30
N PRO A 194 10.17 18.31 10.81
CA PRO A 194 11.35 17.86 10.07
C PRO A 194 11.53 18.58 8.73
N GLU A 195 10.44 18.92 8.03
CA GLU A 195 10.46 19.55 6.70
C GLU A 195 11.14 20.93 6.68
N THR A 196 11.15 21.61 7.82
CA THR A 196 11.78 22.92 8.01
C THR A 196 13.14 22.82 8.70
N GLN A 197 13.59 21.60 9.01
CA GLN A 197 14.84 21.33 9.74
C GLN A 197 14.92 22.10 11.06
N GLY A 198 13.76 22.28 11.71
CA GLY A 198 13.64 23.04 12.94
C GLY A 198 14.52 22.46 14.04
N GLN A 199 15.19 23.35 14.79
CA GLN A 199 16.06 22.98 15.90
C GLN A 199 15.57 23.61 17.20
N PHE A 200 15.64 22.85 18.28
CA PHE A 200 15.20 23.31 19.59
C PHE A 200 15.99 22.61 20.71
N GLN A 201 16.12 23.29 21.84
CA GLN A 201 16.60 22.69 23.08
C GLN A 201 15.45 21.92 23.73
N LEU A 202 15.77 20.87 24.47
CA LEU A 202 14.77 20.09 25.22
C LEU A 202 14.36 20.83 26.49
N ALA A 203 13.11 20.60 26.91
CA ALA A 203 12.63 20.96 28.24
C ALA A 203 13.10 19.91 29.26
N TYR A 204 13.25 20.30 30.53
CA TYR A 204 13.60 19.37 31.61
C TYR A 204 12.71 19.53 32.83
N PHE A 205 12.39 18.40 33.46
CA PHE A 205 11.71 18.32 34.75
C PHE A 205 12.59 17.61 35.77
N LEU A 206 12.52 18.05 37.03
CA LEU A 206 12.96 17.27 38.18
C LEU A 206 11.76 16.61 38.82
N ILE A 207 11.79 15.29 38.92
CA ILE A 207 10.68 14.51 39.44
C ILE A 207 11.19 13.63 40.57
N SER A 208 10.46 13.60 41.69
CA SER A 208 10.73 12.74 42.82
C SER A 208 10.92 11.29 42.37
N ALA A 209 11.99 10.63 42.82
CA ALA A 209 12.31 9.26 42.42
C ALA A 209 11.16 8.27 42.69
N ASN A 210 10.33 8.51 43.72
CA ASN A 210 9.16 7.68 44.03
C ASN A 210 8.03 7.76 43.00
N ASN A 211 8.07 8.76 42.11
CA ASN A 211 7.09 8.99 41.06
C ASN A 211 7.59 8.55 39.68
N ILE A 212 8.83 8.05 39.58
CA ILE A 212 9.41 7.57 38.34
C ILE A 212 9.34 6.05 38.29
N ASN A 213 8.92 5.52 37.15
CA ASN A 213 9.17 4.14 36.78
C ASN A 213 10.03 4.15 35.50
N GLU A 214 11.26 3.66 35.62
CA GLU A 214 12.18 3.55 34.49
C GLU A 214 12.70 2.12 34.38
N LYS A 215 12.97 1.70 33.14
CA LYS A 215 13.70 0.48 32.84
C LYS A 215 14.76 0.79 31.81
N ASN A 216 15.90 0.11 31.92
CA ASN A 216 16.96 0.20 30.94
C ASN A 216 17.64 -1.16 30.74
N ALA A 217 17.65 -1.63 29.50
CA ALA A 217 18.27 -2.90 29.15
C ALA A 217 19.81 -2.87 29.28
N GLU A 218 20.44 -1.71 29.38
CA GLU A 218 21.89 -1.51 29.57
C GLU A 218 22.36 -1.61 31.03
N GLY A 219 21.44 -1.64 32.01
CA GLY A 219 21.80 -1.90 33.42
C GLY A 219 22.14 -0.68 34.27
N PHE A 220 21.73 0.52 33.86
CA PHE A 220 21.83 1.76 34.64
C PHE A 220 20.57 2.62 34.47
N ASP A 221 20.28 3.50 35.43
CA ASP A 221 19.16 4.44 35.34
C ASP A 221 19.48 5.55 34.33
N ILE A 222 18.64 5.69 33.30
CA ILE A 222 18.88 6.68 32.24
C ILE A 222 18.68 8.10 32.73
N THR A 223 17.82 8.28 33.74
CA THR A 223 17.60 9.59 34.37
C THR A 223 18.83 10.10 35.13
N ASP A 224 19.69 9.19 35.64
CA ASP A 224 20.96 9.54 36.26
C ASP A 224 21.98 10.00 35.20
N LEU A 225 21.97 9.39 34.01
CA LEU A 225 22.80 9.85 32.89
C LEU A 225 22.42 11.28 32.48
N PHE A 226 21.12 11.58 32.29
CA PHE A 226 20.69 12.93 31.97
C PHE A 226 21.05 13.94 33.07
N ARG A 227 21.03 13.53 34.33
CA ARG A 227 21.51 14.37 35.43
C ARG A 227 23.00 14.68 35.29
N ILE A 228 23.84 13.70 34.96
CA ILE A 228 25.27 13.89 34.72
C ILE A 228 25.48 14.85 33.54
N GLU A 229 24.80 14.63 32.42
CA GLU A 229 24.89 15.51 31.23
C GLU A 229 24.52 16.97 31.56
N LEU A 230 23.49 17.18 32.39
CA LEU A 230 23.12 18.53 32.82
C LEU A 230 24.16 19.17 33.75
N LEU A 231 24.76 18.40 34.66
CA LEU A 231 25.85 18.91 35.52
C LEU A 231 27.08 19.30 34.68
N GLU A 232 27.40 18.51 33.66
CA GLU A 232 28.52 18.77 32.74
C GLU A 232 28.27 19.96 31.80
N SER A 233 27.00 20.34 31.56
CA SER A 233 26.66 21.50 30.73
C SER A 233 27.16 22.85 31.28
N GLY A 234 27.48 22.91 32.58
CA GLY A 234 28.07 24.09 33.23
C GLY A 234 27.10 25.23 33.55
N ASN A 235 25.78 25.01 33.47
CA ASN A 235 24.79 26.02 33.87
C ASN A 235 24.68 26.10 35.41
N SER A 236 25.24 27.16 36.02
CA SER A 236 25.34 27.31 37.48
C SER A 236 23.99 27.30 38.20
N ASP A 237 22.95 27.86 37.59
CA ASP A 237 21.62 27.92 38.20
C ASP A 237 20.98 26.54 38.25
N ILE A 238 21.13 25.77 37.16
CA ILE A 238 20.66 24.38 37.09
C ILE A 238 21.43 23.50 38.06
N ILE A 239 22.76 23.62 38.13
CA ILE A 239 23.60 22.86 39.07
C ILE A 239 23.13 23.12 40.51
N ALA A 240 22.89 24.38 40.88
CA ALA A 240 22.41 24.73 42.21
C ALA A 240 21.03 24.11 42.53
N ILE A 241 20.12 24.07 41.56
CA ILE A 241 18.81 23.41 41.72
C ILE A 241 18.99 21.88 41.86
N LEU A 242 19.83 21.27 41.02
CA LEU A 242 20.12 19.84 41.10
C LEU A 242 20.68 19.45 42.47
N ASP A 243 21.61 20.24 43.03
CA ASP A 243 22.20 20.00 44.35
C ASP A 243 21.18 20.12 45.49
N GLN A 244 20.20 21.00 45.37
CA GLN A 244 19.10 21.14 46.34
C GLN A 244 18.12 19.96 46.30
N HIS A 245 18.08 19.24 45.17
CA HIS A 245 17.14 18.15 44.92
C HIS A 245 17.86 16.82 44.58
N PRO A 246 18.67 16.24 45.50
CA PRO A 246 19.47 15.05 45.22
C PRO A 246 18.64 13.78 45.01
N ASN A 247 17.42 13.73 45.56
CA ASN A 247 16.51 12.58 45.43
C ASN A 247 15.53 12.72 44.24
N HIS A 248 15.72 13.72 43.37
CA HIS A 248 14.93 13.89 42.16
C HIS A 248 15.73 13.43 40.94
N LYS A 249 15.01 12.78 40.02
CA LYS A 249 15.51 12.32 38.74
C LYS A 249 15.29 13.40 37.67
N VAL A 250 16.18 13.46 36.68
CA VAL A 250 16.08 14.39 35.55
C VAL A 250 15.33 13.72 34.41
N VAL A 251 14.24 14.36 33.94
CA VAL A 251 13.40 13.87 32.85
C VAL A 251 13.40 14.89 31.71
N PRO A 252 13.98 14.57 30.53
CA PRO A 252 13.90 15.43 29.36
C PRO A 252 12.49 15.41 28.77
N MET A 253 12.10 16.46 28.06
CA MET A 253 10.77 16.57 27.45
C MET A 253 10.81 17.36 26.14
N HIS A 254 9.90 17.02 25.23
CA HIS A 254 9.64 17.86 24.06
C HIS A 254 9.06 19.21 24.52
N PRO A 255 9.59 20.38 24.09
CA PRO A 255 9.16 21.67 24.62
C PRO A 255 7.65 21.93 24.52
N TRP A 256 7.05 21.62 23.37
CA TRP A 256 5.60 21.76 23.19
C TRP A 256 4.79 20.88 24.16
N GLU A 257 5.25 19.65 24.40
CA GLU A 257 4.56 18.72 25.29
C GLU A 257 4.71 19.17 26.76
N ALA A 258 5.87 19.72 27.13
CA ALA A 258 6.09 20.31 28.45
C ALA A 258 5.11 21.46 28.71
N ASP A 259 4.93 22.37 27.76
CA ASP A 259 3.98 23.48 27.87
C ASP A 259 2.54 22.97 28.02
N TYR A 260 2.16 21.95 27.25
CA TYR A 260 0.86 21.28 27.39
C TYR A 260 0.68 20.65 28.78
N LEU A 261 1.65 19.85 29.24
CA LEU A 261 1.62 19.14 30.52
C LEU A 261 1.49 20.11 31.70
N LEU A 262 2.18 21.24 31.68
CA LEU A 262 2.09 22.28 32.71
C LEU A 262 0.69 22.89 32.84
N THR A 263 -0.18 22.73 31.85
CA THR A 263 -1.59 23.17 31.96
C THR A 263 -2.45 22.20 32.76
N LEU A 264 -2.06 20.92 32.84
CA LEU A 264 -2.88 19.84 33.38
C LEU A 264 -3.01 19.91 34.91
N PRO A 265 -4.21 19.67 35.48
CA PRO A 265 -4.41 19.67 36.93
C PRO A 265 -3.54 18.66 37.68
N THR A 266 -3.25 17.51 37.07
CA THR A 266 -2.40 16.46 37.65
C THR A 266 -0.96 16.95 37.85
N VAL A 267 -0.38 17.60 36.83
CA VAL A 267 0.98 18.16 36.87
C VAL A 267 1.08 19.32 37.85
N LYS A 268 0.10 20.24 37.83
CA LYS A 268 0.02 21.33 38.83
C LYS A 268 -0.05 20.80 40.27
N GLY A 269 -0.81 19.73 40.49
CA GLY A 269 -0.85 19.07 41.79
C GLY A 269 0.51 18.49 42.22
N MET A 270 1.29 17.94 41.30
CA MET A 270 2.66 17.49 41.61
C MET A 270 3.60 18.66 41.94
N GLU A 271 3.46 19.81 41.27
CA GLU A 271 4.22 21.03 41.58
C GLU A 271 3.88 21.57 42.98
N GLU A 272 2.58 21.62 43.33
CA GLU A 272 2.11 22.04 44.66
C GLU A 272 2.64 21.12 45.78
N GLU A 273 2.69 19.81 45.53
CA GLU A 273 3.25 18.81 46.44
C GLU A 273 4.78 18.76 46.42
N LYS A 274 5.45 19.59 45.60
CA LYS A 274 6.91 19.63 45.38
C LYS A 274 7.51 18.29 44.94
N LEU A 275 6.72 17.48 44.25
CA LEU A 275 7.14 16.22 43.65
C LEU A 275 7.73 16.44 42.25
N LEU A 276 7.43 17.58 41.64
CA LEU A 276 7.84 17.95 40.30
C LEU A 276 8.27 19.41 40.24
N LEU A 277 9.36 19.70 39.54
CA LEU A 277 9.82 21.06 39.25
C LEU A 277 10.17 21.19 37.76
N TYR A 278 9.66 22.22 37.10
CA TYR A 278 10.03 22.54 35.72
C TYR A 278 11.30 23.40 35.67
N LEU A 279 12.30 22.98 34.89
CA LEU A 279 13.59 23.66 34.78
C LEU A 279 13.72 24.58 33.55
N GLY A 280 12.77 24.52 32.60
CA GLY A 280 12.87 25.24 31.33
C GLY A 280 13.60 24.47 30.22
N CYS A 281 13.87 25.16 29.12
CA CYS A 281 14.55 24.61 27.93
C CYS A 281 16.03 25.00 27.88
N PHE A 282 16.93 24.04 27.75
CA PHE A 282 18.38 24.29 27.69
C PHE A 282 19.16 23.06 27.16
N GLY A 283 20.49 23.13 27.12
CA GLY A 283 21.36 22.05 26.66
C GLY A 283 21.60 22.07 25.15
N ALA A 284 21.91 20.89 24.58
CA ALA A 284 22.18 20.76 23.15
C ALA A 284 20.91 20.93 22.31
N PHE A 285 21.08 21.37 21.06
CA PHE A 285 19.99 21.43 20.09
C PHE A 285 19.68 20.04 19.53
N TYR A 286 18.40 19.72 19.50
CA TYR A 286 17.85 18.55 18.84
C TYR A 286 17.01 18.99 17.64
N THR A 287 16.75 18.04 16.74
CA THR A 287 15.86 18.25 15.60
C THR A 287 14.97 17.04 15.38
N SER A 288 13.75 17.29 14.90
CA SER A 288 12.76 16.25 14.67
C SER A 288 13.13 15.37 13.48
N THR A 289 12.87 14.07 13.62
CA THR A 289 12.87 13.09 12.52
C THR A 289 11.49 13.02 11.85
N SER A 290 11.30 12.17 10.84
CA SER A 290 10.03 12.05 10.10
C SER A 290 8.82 11.69 10.96
N SER A 291 9.01 11.13 12.17
CA SER A 291 7.91 10.86 13.11
C SER A 291 7.47 12.08 13.91
N VAL A 292 8.11 13.24 13.75
CA VAL A 292 7.97 14.49 14.53
C VAL A 292 8.40 14.33 15.99
N ARG A 293 7.84 13.37 16.73
CA ARG A 293 8.07 13.15 18.17
C ARG A 293 9.40 12.49 18.54
N THR A 294 10.12 11.94 17.55
CA THR A 294 11.46 11.38 17.77
C THR A 294 12.49 12.41 17.36
N VAL A 295 13.35 12.79 18.29
CA VAL A 295 14.35 13.85 18.09
C VAL A 295 15.76 13.29 18.05
N TYR A 296 16.61 13.96 17.28
CA TYR A 296 17.96 13.53 16.95
C TYR A 296 18.99 14.64 17.25
N ASN A 297 20.16 14.21 17.74
CA ASN A 297 21.36 15.02 17.84
C ASN A 297 22.57 14.16 17.41
N ALA A 298 23.40 14.68 16.50
CA ALA A 298 24.52 13.94 15.89
C ALA A 298 25.67 13.60 16.86
N SER A 299 25.69 14.22 18.04
CA SER A 299 26.67 13.97 19.10
C SER A 299 26.11 13.13 20.25
N SER A 300 24.79 12.87 20.25
CA SER A 300 24.14 12.09 21.31
C SER A 300 24.19 10.61 21.02
N ASP A 301 24.36 9.82 22.07
CA ASP A 301 24.22 8.37 22.06
C ASP A 301 22.77 7.91 21.91
N TRP A 302 21.83 8.83 22.12
CA TRP A 302 20.41 8.56 22.24
C TRP A 302 19.58 9.43 21.31
N MET A 303 18.60 8.80 20.65
CA MET A 303 17.43 9.49 20.11
C MET A 303 16.30 9.38 21.14
N LEU A 304 15.56 10.47 21.36
CA LEU A 304 14.46 10.49 22.33
C LEU A 304 13.13 10.53 21.58
N LYS A 305 12.24 9.59 21.89
CA LYS A 305 10.90 9.48 21.31
C LYS A 305 9.86 9.81 22.39
N PHE A 306 9.34 11.03 22.31
CA PHE A 306 8.40 11.57 23.29
C PHE A 306 6.96 11.17 22.99
N SER A 307 6.13 11.09 24.03
CA SER A 307 4.70 11.34 23.86
C SER A 307 4.49 12.76 23.36
N LEU A 308 3.51 12.94 22.49
CA LEU A 308 3.16 14.23 21.92
C LEU A 308 1.65 14.25 21.67
N HIS A 309 0.90 15.09 22.38
CA HIS A 309 -0.55 15.26 22.23
C HIS A 309 -0.90 16.09 20.98
N VAL A 310 -0.35 15.66 19.84
CA VAL A 310 -0.61 16.18 18.50
C VAL A 310 -1.09 15.01 17.65
N LYS A 311 -2.25 15.14 17.02
CA LYS A 311 -2.80 14.13 16.12
C LYS A 311 -2.07 14.19 14.78
N ILE A 312 -1.32 13.14 14.47
CA ILE A 312 -0.55 13.00 13.24
C ILE A 312 -1.02 11.74 12.53
N THR A 313 -1.41 11.85 11.26
CA THR A 313 -2.09 10.76 10.52
C THR A 313 -3.30 10.26 11.33
N ASN A 314 -3.38 8.98 11.72
CA ASN A 314 -4.57 8.40 12.37
C ASN A 314 -4.63 8.55 13.89
N SER A 315 -3.53 8.92 14.56
CA SER A 315 -3.45 8.85 16.02
C SER A 315 -2.85 10.08 16.65
N GLU A 316 -3.28 10.37 17.86
CA GLU A 316 -2.46 11.13 18.80
C GLU A 316 -1.16 10.39 19.06
N ARG A 317 -0.07 11.13 19.10
CA ARG A 317 1.27 10.57 19.15
C ARG A 317 1.76 10.37 20.58
N VAL A 318 0.91 9.78 21.40
CA VAL A 318 1.20 9.35 22.76
C VAL A 318 1.89 7.98 22.75
N ASN A 319 2.81 7.73 23.68
CA ASN A 319 3.43 6.43 23.88
C ASN A 319 2.65 5.67 24.95
N LEU A 320 2.25 4.43 24.68
CA LEU A 320 1.59 3.60 25.69
C LEU A 320 2.60 2.78 26.48
N VAL A 321 2.32 2.54 27.77
CA VAL A 321 3.20 1.75 28.67
C VAL A 321 3.48 0.36 28.08
N ARG A 322 2.45 -0.33 27.56
CA ARG A 322 2.62 -1.63 26.89
C ARG A 322 3.62 -1.59 25.74
N GLU A 323 3.64 -0.50 24.97
CA GLU A 323 4.52 -0.31 23.81
C GLU A 323 5.97 -0.02 24.23
N LEU A 324 6.15 0.72 25.33
CA LEU A 324 7.47 0.94 25.93
C LEU A 324 8.10 -0.39 26.37
N HIS A 325 7.29 -1.29 26.95
CA HIS A 325 7.74 -2.63 27.30
C HIS A 325 8.15 -3.47 26.08
N ARG A 326 7.53 -3.29 24.90
CA ARG A 326 7.96 -3.97 23.67
C ARG A 326 9.39 -3.58 23.29
N GLY A 327 9.70 -2.28 23.35
CA GLY A 327 11.05 -1.76 23.13
C GLY A 327 12.08 -2.40 24.05
N TYR A 328 11.78 -2.40 25.34
CA TYR A 328 12.63 -2.98 26.36
C TYR A 328 12.84 -4.50 26.17
N ASP A 329 11.77 -5.25 25.92
CA ASP A 329 11.82 -6.71 25.79
C ASP A 329 12.63 -7.16 24.58
N VAL A 330 12.44 -6.51 23.41
CA VAL A 330 13.25 -6.77 22.21
C VAL A 330 14.72 -6.47 22.48
N SER A 331 15.02 -5.38 23.18
CA SER A 331 16.39 -4.99 23.52
C SER A 331 17.06 -6.01 24.45
N LYS A 332 16.32 -6.59 25.39
CA LYS A 332 16.80 -7.69 26.24
C LYS A 332 16.98 -8.98 25.44
N LEU A 333 16.01 -9.35 24.60
CA LEU A 333 16.07 -10.55 23.76
C LEU A 333 17.30 -10.52 22.84
N LEU A 334 17.56 -9.39 22.18
CA LEU A 334 18.70 -9.22 21.27
C LEU A 334 20.07 -9.35 21.94
N LYS A 335 20.14 -9.25 23.28
CA LYS A 335 21.37 -9.49 24.07
C LYS A 335 21.56 -10.95 24.48
N THR A 336 20.53 -11.79 24.37
CA THR A 336 20.62 -13.23 24.64
C THR A 336 21.32 -13.96 23.49
N GLU A 337 21.71 -15.23 23.69
CA GLU A 337 22.26 -16.05 22.61
C GLU A 337 21.23 -16.28 21.48
N TYR A 338 19.93 -16.29 21.80
CA TYR A 338 18.86 -16.40 20.80
C TYR A 338 18.87 -15.20 19.84
N GLY A 339 18.92 -13.99 20.40
CA GLY A 339 18.97 -12.76 19.60
C GLY A 339 20.30 -12.57 18.87
N LYS A 340 21.42 -12.96 19.47
CA LYS A 340 22.73 -12.96 18.80
C LYS A 340 22.77 -13.93 17.63
N ALA A 341 22.17 -15.11 17.76
CA ALA A 341 22.04 -16.07 16.68
C ALA A 341 21.21 -15.50 15.52
N ALA A 342 20.06 -14.88 15.82
CA ALA A 342 19.23 -14.21 14.81
C ALA A 342 20.01 -13.14 14.03
N LYS A 343 20.76 -12.29 14.74
CA LYS A 343 21.60 -11.24 14.12
C LYS A 343 22.78 -11.81 13.33
N ALA A 344 23.37 -12.92 13.77
CA ALA A 344 24.46 -13.57 13.07
C ALA A 344 24.00 -14.28 11.78
N GLU A 345 22.79 -14.84 11.80
CA GLU A 345 22.18 -15.51 10.65
C GLU A 345 21.66 -14.53 9.61
N PHE A 346 21.12 -13.39 10.06
CA PHE A 346 20.54 -12.35 9.19
C PHE A 346 21.20 -10.97 9.41
N PRO A 347 22.51 -10.83 9.09
CA PRO A 347 23.26 -9.60 9.32
C PRO A 347 22.82 -8.41 8.42
N GLU A 348 22.02 -8.66 7.39
CA GLU A 348 21.51 -7.67 6.45
C GLU A 348 20.56 -6.66 7.11
N ILE A 349 19.89 -7.06 8.20
CA ILE A 349 18.97 -6.22 8.97
C ILE A 349 19.60 -5.89 10.33
N GLU A 350 19.93 -4.61 10.54
CA GLU A 350 20.34 -4.08 11.83
C GLU A 350 19.11 -3.58 12.61
N PHE A 351 18.95 -4.03 13.85
CA PHE A 351 17.88 -3.55 14.73
C PHE A 351 18.36 -2.36 15.55
N ILE A 352 17.74 -1.19 15.34
CA ILE A 352 17.92 -0.01 16.19
C ILE A 352 16.98 -0.15 17.38
N THR A 353 17.55 -0.48 18.53
CA THR A 353 16.76 -0.83 19.73
C THR A 353 16.40 0.38 20.59
N ASP A 354 15.26 0.26 21.27
CA ASP A 354 14.76 1.17 22.30
C ASP A 354 14.99 0.54 23.70
N PRO A 355 16.23 0.56 24.24
CA PRO A 355 16.57 -0.20 25.46
C PRO A 355 15.99 0.38 26.73
N ALA A 356 15.60 1.66 26.73
CA ALA A 356 15.18 2.35 27.94
C ALA A 356 13.89 3.13 27.73
N PHE A 357 13.14 3.28 28.82
CA PHE A 357 11.99 4.16 28.86
C PHE A 357 11.82 4.79 30.25
N ILE A 358 11.10 5.92 30.27
CA ILE A 358 10.71 6.62 31.50
C ILE A 358 9.19 6.79 31.48
N THR A 359 8.54 6.54 32.61
CA THR A 359 7.14 6.94 32.87
C THR A 359 7.05 7.67 34.21
N VAL A 360 6.05 8.54 34.35
CA VAL A 360 5.77 9.29 35.58
C VAL A 360 4.41 8.88 36.13
N ASN A 361 4.38 8.51 37.40
CA ASN A 361 3.18 8.09 38.11
C ASN A 361 2.81 9.09 39.20
N TYR A 362 1.52 9.38 39.34
CA TYR A 362 0.99 10.22 40.39
C TYR A 362 -0.33 9.65 40.91
N LYS A 363 -0.43 9.46 42.24
CA LYS A 363 -1.63 8.93 42.92
C LYS A 363 -2.14 7.59 42.35
N GLY A 364 -1.22 6.76 41.83
CA GLY A 364 -1.51 5.42 41.30
C GLY A 364 -1.80 5.37 39.80
N GLU A 365 -1.77 6.52 39.10
CA GLU A 365 -2.00 6.60 37.66
C GLU A 365 -0.74 7.08 36.93
N THR A 366 -0.50 6.54 35.73
CA THR A 366 0.56 7.00 34.83
C THR A 366 0.09 8.23 34.05
N ILE A 367 0.95 9.25 33.94
CA ILE A 367 0.69 10.45 33.15
C ILE A 367 1.31 10.25 31.76
N ASP A 368 0.49 9.98 30.77
CA ASP A 368 0.96 9.51 29.46
C ASP A 368 1.86 10.48 28.69
N GLY A 369 1.71 11.80 28.90
CA GLY A 369 2.61 12.80 28.28
C GLY A 369 4.06 12.69 28.76
N PHE A 370 4.31 12.06 29.91
CA PHE A 370 5.66 11.75 30.40
C PHE A 370 6.23 10.41 29.92
N ASN A 371 5.50 9.65 29.09
CA ASN A 371 6.00 8.37 28.58
C ASN A 371 7.05 8.62 27.48
N ILE A 372 8.31 8.28 27.75
CA ILE A 372 9.44 8.51 26.84
C ILE A 372 10.09 7.18 26.48
N SER A 373 10.23 6.89 25.19
CA SER A 373 11.10 5.83 24.70
C SER A 373 12.48 6.41 24.36
N ILE A 374 13.55 5.73 24.78
CA ILE A 374 14.94 6.13 24.54
C ILE A 374 15.58 5.09 23.63
N ARG A 375 16.03 5.56 22.47
CA ARG A 375 16.54 4.75 21.36
C ARG A 375 18.03 4.93 21.19
N HIS A 376 18.76 3.84 20.93
CA HIS A 376 20.17 3.91 20.55
C HIS A 376 20.36 4.71 19.25
N ASN A 377 21.35 5.60 19.21
CA ASN A 377 21.70 6.37 18.02
C ASN A 377 22.92 5.78 17.30
N PRO A 378 22.75 4.99 16.21
CA PRO A 378 23.88 4.49 15.43
C PRO A 378 24.44 5.53 14.45
N PHE A 379 23.77 6.67 14.26
CA PHE A 379 24.13 7.71 13.29
C PHE A 379 24.71 8.92 14.03
N LYS A 380 25.77 8.72 14.80
CA LYS A 380 26.44 9.76 15.58
C LYS A 380 27.92 9.88 15.21
N GLY A 381 28.54 11.02 15.52
CA GLY A 381 29.95 11.25 15.20
C GLY A 381 30.25 11.07 13.71
N GLU A 382 31.23 10.23 13.37
CA GLU A 382 31.58 9.95 11.96
C GLU A 382 30.46 9.23 11.19
N ASP A 383 29.67 8.40 11.87
CA ASP A 383 28.58 7.63 11.26
C ASP A 383 27.36 8.50 10.92
N ALA A 384 27.28 9.73 11.44
CA ALA A 384 26.25 10.69 11.07
C ALA A 384 26.29 11.03 9.57
N GLY A 385 27.44 10.90 8.90
CA GLY A 385 27.63 11.18 7.47
C GLY A 385 27.35 10.01 6.52
N LYS A 386 26.94 8.83 7.03
CA LYS A 386 26.61 7.66 6.20
C LYS A 386 25.44 7.95 5.27
N ASN A 387 25.45 7.34 4.07
CA ASN A 387 24.38 7.51 3.09
C ASN A 387 23.17 6.63 3.43
N VAL A 388 22.39 7.07 4.41
CA VAL A 388 21.28 6.30 4.97
C VAL A 388 19.97 7.01 4.62
N SER A 389 19.08 6.29 3.95
CA SER A 389 17.85 6.84 3.42
C SER A 389 16.65 6.34 4.22
N LEU A 390 15.81 7.24 4.71
CA LEU A 390 14.44 6.88 5.06
C LEU A 390 13.73 6.35 3.81
N LEU A 391 13.25 5.10 3.84
CA LEU A 391 12.68 4.46 2.65
C LEU A 391 11.46 5.23 2.11
N ALA A 392 10.64 5.78 3.01
CA ALA A 392 9.49 6.61 2.64
C ALA A 392 9.91 7.86 1.84
N ALA A 393 10.99 8.51 2.26
CA ALA A 393 11.54 9.68 1.57
C ALA A 393 12.21 9.32 0.25
N LEU A 394 12.79 8.11 0.15
CA LEU A 394 13.37 7.61 -1.10
C LEU A 394 12.27 7.35 -2.16
N CYS A 395 11.11 6.85 -1.74
CA CYS A 395 10.00 6.46 -2.62
C CYS A 395 8.97 7.58 -2.90
N GLN A 396 9.07 8.74 -2.24
CA GLN A 396 8.15 9.85 -2.49
C GLN A 396 8.32 10.44 -3.90
N ASP A 397 7.30 11.14 -4.38
CA ASP A 397 7.36 11.84 -5.66
C ASP A 397 8.33 13.03 -5.65
N GLY A 398 8.68 13.48 -6.86
CA GLY A 398 9.45 14.69 -7.07
C GLY A 398 8.81 15.93 -6.46
N LEU A 399 9.63 16.81 -5.88
CA LEU A 399 9.19 18.06 -5.23
C LEU A 399 9.37 19.25 -6.16
N LEU A 400 8.30 20.03 -6.36
CA LEU A 400 8.31 21.27 -7.16
C LEU A 400 8.95 21.12 -8.55
N GLY A 401 8.71 19.98 -9.21
CA GLY A 401 9.25 19.66 -10.54
C GLY A 401 10.65 19.04 -10.54
N GLN A 402 11.28 18.85 -9.38
CA GLN A 402 12.52 18.07 -9.27
C GLN A 402 12.20 16.58 -9.44
N LYS A 403 13.19 15.78 -9.86
CA LYS A 403 13.05 14.32 -9.88
C LYS A 403 12.99 13.78 -8.45
N PRO A 404 12.31 12.64 -8.21
CA PRO A 404 12.36 11.97 -6.92
C PRO A 404 13.76 11.40 -6.66
N ARG A 405 14.10 11.22 -5.38
CA ARG A 405 15.44 10.80 -4.95
C ARG A 405 15.87 9.46 -5.55
N ILE A 406 14.96 8.49 -5.66
CA ILE A 406 15.27 7.16 -6.21
C ILE A 406 15.80 7.24 -7.64
N VAL A 407 15.34 8.21 -8.44
CA VAL A 407 15.83 8.41 -9.81
C VAL A 407 17.29 8.86 -9.77
N HIS A 408 17.64 9.81 -8.90
CA HIS A 408 19.03 10.26 -8.74
C HIS A 408 19.95 9.15 -8.22
N VAL A 409 19.49 8.34 -7.26
CA VAL A 409 20.23 7.17 -6.76
C VAL A 409 20.54 6.19 -7.88
N ILE A 410 19.54 5.85 -8.70
CA ILE A 410 19.70 4.89 -9.79
C ILE A 410 20.54 5.48 -10.94
N GLU A 411 20.42 6.78 -11.24
CA GLU A 411 21.27 7.47 -12.21
C GLU A 411 22.75 7.40 -11.80
N GLU A 412 23.07 7.73 -10.55
CA GLU A 412 24.44 7.64 -10.01
C GLU A 412 24.95 6.20 -9.96
N ALA A 413 24.11 5.24 -9.57
CA ALA A 413 24.44 3.82 -9.64
C ALA A 413 24.77 3.37 -11.08
N SER A 414 24.02 3.89 -12.05
CA SER A 414 24.20 3.57 -13.47
C SER A 414 25.52 4.10 -14.01
N ILE A 415 25.89 5.32 -13.59
CA ILE A 415 27.18 5.94 -13.90
C ILE A 415 28.31 5.15 -13.25
N SER A 416 28.20 4.85 -11.96
CA SER A 416 29.21 4.12 -11.19
C SER A 416 29.51 2.73 -11.77
N LYS A 417 28.45 1.97 -12.13
CA LYS A 417 28.60 0.63 -12.71
C LYS A 417 28.82 0.61 -14.23
N ASN A 418 28.73 1.75 -14.90
CA ASN A 418 28.77 1.87 -16.36
C ASN A 418 27.80 0.90 -17.06
N LYS A 419 26.51 0.96 -16.66
CA LYS A 419 25.42 0.14 -17.21
C LYS A 419 24.27 1.03 -17.66
N ALA A 420 23.36 0.47 -18.46
CA ALA A 420 22.14 1.17 -18.88
C ALA A 420 21.16 1.34 -17.71
N LEU A 421 20.46 2.49 -17.66
CA LEU A 421 19.60 2.88 -16.54
C LEU A 421 18.57 1.80 -16.18
N ALA A 422 17.88 1.23 -17.17
CA ALA A 422 16.86 0.20 -16.94
C ALA A 422 17.45 -1.11 -16.38
N HIS A 423 18.63 -1.51 -16.86
CA HIS A 423 19.34 -2.67 -16.33
C HIS A 423 19.83 -2.43 -14.89
N THR A 424 20.34 -1.23 -14.62
CA THR A 424 20.74 -0.80 -13.28
C THR A 424 19.56 -0.84 -12.31
N ALA A 425 18.41 -0.28 -12.68
CA ALA A 425 17.20 -0.24 -11.86
C ALA A 425 16.73 -1.65 -11.45
N VAL A 426 16.68 -2.58 -12.41
CA VAL A 426 16.30 -3.98 -12.15
C VAL A 426 17.29 -4.66 -11.20
N ASN A 427 18.60 -4.48 -11.41
CA ASN A 427 19.61 -5.08 -10.52
C ASN A 427 19.62 -4.44 -9.13
N TRP A 428 19.39 -3.13 -9.04
CA TRP A 428 19.25 -2.41 -7.77
C TRP A 428 18.08 -3.00 -6.98
N PHE A 429 16.94 -3.23 -7.64
CA PHE A 429 15.77 -3.83 -7.01
C PHE A 429 15.97 -5.30 -6.64
N LYS A 430 16.67 -6.10 -7.45
CA LYS A 430 17.05 -7.48 -7.07
C LYS A 430 17.89 -7.51 -5.79
N GLN A 431 18.86 -6.60 -5.67
CA GLN A 431 19.67 -6.50 -4.45
C GLN A 431 18.84 -6.03 -3.26
N TYR A 432 17.91 -5.10 -3.47
CA TYR A 432 16.94 -4.70 -2.45
C TYR A 432 16.12 -5.89 -1.93
N LEU A 433 15.58 -6.72 -2.84
CA LEU A 433 14.80 -7.91 -2.49
C LEU A 433 15.64 -8.93 -1.73
N HIS A 434 16.85 -9.21 -2.20
CA HIS A 434 17.75 -10.18 -1.57
C HIS A 434 18.07 -9.82 -0.11
N LEU A 435 18.33 -8.54 0.17
CA LEU A 435 18.62 -8.03 1.52
C LEU A 435 17.38 -7.97 2.43
N CYS A 436 16.18 -8.19 1.89
CA CYS A 436 14.91 -7.97 2.59
C CYS A 436 14.12 -9.27 2.80
N VAL A 437 13.87 -10.02 1.73
CA VAL A 437 12.94 -11.16 1.73
C VAL A 437 13.49 -12.33 2.54
N ALA A 438 14.70 -12.80 2.23
CA ALA A 438 15.30 -13.93 2.93
C ALA A 438 15.46 -13.67 4.44
N PRO A 439 15.98 -12.50 4.87
CA PRO A 439 16.03 -12.16 6.30
C PRO A 439 14.67 -12.13 6.99
N ILE A 440 13.63 -11.54 6.40
CA ILE A 440 12.33 -11.42 7.08
C ILE A 440 11.61 -12.76 7.18
N VAL A 441 11.62 -13.55 6.10
CA VAL A 441 11.06 -14.92 6.12
C VAL A 441 11.81 -15.76 7.16
N GLY A 442 13.15 -15.67 7.17
CA GLY A 442 14.00 -16.40 8.10
C GLY A 442 13.83 -15.98 9.57
N LEU A 443 13.79 -14.69 9.86
CA LEU A 443 13.56 -14.15 11.22
C LEU A 443 12.21 -14.61 11.77
N TYR A 444 11.17 -14.62 10.95
CA TYR A 444 9.86 -15.10 11.35
C TYR A 444 9.84 -16.63 11.53
N HIS A 445 10.36 -17.37 10.55
CA HIS A 445 10.35 -18.84 10.55
C HIS A 445 11.24 -19.44 11.66
N ASN A 446 12.50 -18.98 11.75
CA ASN A 446 13.48 -19.53 12.69
C ASN A 446 13.27 -18.98 14.10
N TYR A 447 13.05 -17.68 14.23
CA TYR A 447 13.08 -16.98 15.52
C TYR A 447 11.70 -16.50 16.00
N GLY A 448 10.65 -16.63 15.20
CA GLY A 448 9.31 -16.15 15.55
C GLY A 448 9.22 -14.63 15.62
N MET A 449 10.18 -13.91 15.05
CA MET A 449 10.24 -12.44 15.14
C MET A 449 9.54 -11.83 13.93
N ALA A 450 8.51 -11.03 14.19
CA ALA A 450 7.83 -10.23 13.18
C ALA A 450 7.76 -8.77 13.64
N PHE A 451 7.78 -7.85 12.68
CA PHE A 451 7.81 -6.43 12.98
C PHE A 451 7.19 -5.60 11.86
N GLU A 452 6.75 -4.39 12.19
CA GLU A 452 6.10 -3.46 11.25
C GLU A 452 7.11 -2.85 10.25
N PHE A 453 7.55 -3.66 9.28
CA PHE A 453 8.61 -3.35 8.31
C PHE A 453 8.16 -2.39 7.18
N HIS A 454 7.40 -1.35 7.54
CA HIS A 454 6.90 -0.33 6.63
C HIS A 454 7.92 0.77 6.33
N GLN A 455 7.67 1.60 5.31
CA GLN A 455 8.68 2.54 4.79
C GLN A 455 9.22 3.57 5.79
N GLN A 456 8.44 3.96 6.80
CA GLN A 456 8.91 4.89 7.83
C GLN A 456 9.82 4.23 8.89
N ASN A 457 9.68 2.92 9.11
CA ASN A 457 10.46 2.16 10.10
C ASN A 457 11.73 1.53 9.51
N VAL A 458 11.91 1.68 8.19
CA VAL A 458 13.03 1.11 7.45
C VAL A 458 13.93 2.23 6.93
N LEU A 459 15.20 2.15 7.30
CA LEU A 459 16.26 2.97 6.72
C LEU A 459 17.13 2.07 5.85
N LEU A 460 17.49 2.55 4.66
CA LEU A 460 18.34 1.84 3.71
C LEU A 460 19.69 2.54 3.59
N GLU A 461 20.75 1.87 4.00
CA GLU A 461 22.11 2.30 3.69
C GLU A 461 22.44 1.96 2.24
N LEU A 462 22.98 2.95 1.53
CA LEU A 462 23.49 2.80 0.18
C LEU A 462 25.01 2.75 0.21
N ASP A 463 25.60 1.80 -0.52
CA ASP A 463 27.05 1.69 -0.64
C ASP A 463 27.65 2.84 -1.48
N LYS A 464 28.98 2.80 -1.64
CA LYS A 464 29.73 3.78 -2.44
C LYS A 464 29.34 3.81 -3.93
N ASP A 465 28.67 2.77 -4.42
CA ASP A 465 28.18 2.66 -5.79
C ASP A 465 26.65 2.86 -5.87
N PHE A 466 26.03 3.37 -4.79
CA PHE A 466 24.61 3.67 -4.64
C PHE A 466 23.66 2.46 -4.69
N TYR A 467 24.17 1.25 -4.45
CA TYR A 467 23.35 0.04 -4.31
C TYR A 467 22.90 -0.19 -2.86
N PRO A 468 21.75 -0.87 -2.65
CA PRO A 468 21.31 -1.28 -1.32
C PRO A 468 22.38 -2.11 -0.63
N ALA A 469 22.78 -1.72 0.58
CA ALA A 469 23.86 -2.38 1.32
C ALA A 469 23.38 -3.02 2.62
N LYS A 470 22.56 -2.30 3.39
CA LYS A 470 22.07 -2.75 4.69
C LYS A 470 20.75 -2.09 5.04
N PHE A 471 19.86 -2.82 5.70
CA PHE A 471 18.67 -2.26 6.30
C PHE A 471 18.90 -1.96 7.77
N TYR A 472 18.34 -0.85 8.23
CA TYR A 472 18.16 -0.57 9.64
C TYR A 472 16.66 -0.55 9.93
N PHE A 473 16.22 -1.41 10.83
CA PHE A 473 14.87 -1.41 11.35
C PHE A 473 14.80 -0.64 12.66
N ARG A 474 13.79 0.21 12.81
CA ARG A 474 13.53 0.97 14.04
C ARG A 474 12.06 0.89 14.43
N ASP A 475 11.77 1.48 15.58
CA ASP A 475 10.43 1.56 16.16
C ASP A 475 9.95 0.25 16.76
N ASN A 476 10.49 -0.03 17.95
CA ASN A 476 10.25 -1.28 18.63
C ASN A 476 8.83 -1.42 19.24
N GLN A 477 7.95 -0.42 19.06
CA GLN A 477 6.54 -0.51 19.45
C GLN A 477 5.77 -1.50 18.56
N GLY A 478 6.28 -1.77 17.35
CA GLY A 478 5.68 -2.64 16.35
C GLY A 478 6.22 -4.08 16.31
N TYR A 479 6.76 -4.64 17.40
CA TYR A 479 7.21 -6.05 17.43
C TYR A 479 6.11 -7.02 17.85
N PHE A 480 6.06 -8.12 17.12
CA PHE A 480 5.25 -9.29 17.40
C PHE A 480 6.14 -10.53 17.46
N PHE A 481 5.77 -11.46 18.33
CA PHE A 481 6.41 -12.75 18.45
C PHE A 481 5.39 -13.85 18.20
N SER A 482 5.78 -14.85 17.40
CA SER A 482 4.95 -16.02 17.12
C SER A 482 4.70 -16.82 18.40
N ASP A 483 3.43 -17.15 18.65
CA ASP A 483 3.00 -18.08 19.70
C ASP A 483 3.63 -19.47 19.56
N VAL A 484 3.85 -19.93 18.32
CA VAL A 484 4.56 -21.19 18.02
C VAL A 484 5.99 -21.21 18.60
N LYS A 485 6.62 -20.03 18.76
CA LYS A 485 7.97 -19.88 19.32
C LYS A 485 7.97 -19.45 20.79
N ALA A 486 6.81 -19.38 21.44
CA ALA A 486 6.68 -18.88 22.80
C ALA A 486 7.57 -19.64 23.81
N GLU A 487 7.62 -20.97 23.74
CA GLU A 487 8.46 -21.77 24.65
C GLU A 487 9.96 -21.46 24.49
N ALA A 488 10.44 -21.34 23.25
CA ALA A 488 11.83 -21.01 22.96
C ALA A 488 12.18 -19.58 23.42
N LEU A 489 11.26 -18.63 23.20
CA LEU A 489 11.41 -17.25 23.64
C LEU A 489 11.45 -17.14 25.18
N GLN A 490 10.56 -17.85 25.89
CA GLN A 490 10.55 -17.88 27.36
C GLN A 490 11.80 -18.56 27.93
N ALA A 491 12.33 -19.59 27.26
CA ALA A 491 13.59 -20.21 27.65
C ALA A 491 14.79 -19.26 27.47
N ALA A 492 14.80 -18.46 26.40
CA ALA A 492 15.85 -17.48 26.13
C ALA A 492 15.79 -16.25 27.04
N TYR A 493 14.59 -15.73 27.30
CA TYR A 493 14.33 -14.58 28.16
C TYR A 493 13.04 -14.81 28.98
N PRO A 494 13.16 -15.35 30.20
CA PRO A 494 12.01 -15.59 31.06
C PRO A 494 11.25 -14.30 31.38
N GLY A 495 9.93 -14.31 31.13
CA GLY A 495 9.05 -13.16 31.33
C GLY A 495 8.93 -12.23 30.13
N ILE A 496 9.53 -12.58 28.98
CA ILE A 496 9.32 -11.86 27.73
C ILE A 496 7.82 -11.71 27.43
N ALA A 497 7.42 -10.53 26.97
CA ALA A 497 6.07 -10.18 26.57
C ALA A 497 5.01 -10.21 27.69
N ALA A 498 5.39 -10.41 28.96
CA ALA A 498 4.44 -10.42 30.07
C ALA A 498 3.69 -9.09 30.22
N GLU A 499 4.41 -7.96 30.08
CA GLU A 499 3.83 -6.61 30.13
C GLU A 499 3.46 -6.09 28.74
N SER A 500 4.18 -6.55 27.71
CA SER A 500 4.07 -6.00 26.36
C SER A 500 2.95 -6.64 25.52
N GLY A 501 2.52 -7.85 25.89
CA GLY A 501 1.55 -8.65 25.14
C GLY A 501 1.99 -9.00 23.72
N SER A 502 3.30 -9.00 23.44
CA SER A 502 3.82 -9.14 22.06
C SER A 502 3.81 -10.57 21.52
N ILE A 503 3.61 -11.60 22.33
CA ILE A 503 3.42 -12.98 21.83
C ILE A 503 1.96 -13.13 21.38
N VAL A 504 1.75 -13.34 20.09
CA VAL A 504 0.42 -13.38 19.47
C VAL A 504 0.33 -14.50 18.41
N PRO A 505 -0.89 -14.95 18.06
CA PRO A 505 -1.08 -16.01 17.07
C PRO A 505 -0.58 -15.65 15.68
N ASN A 506 -0.05 -16.64 14.95
CA ASN A 506 0.40 -16.45 13.55
C ASN A 506 -0.69 -15.90 12.62
N GLU A 507 -1.95 -16.30 12.82
CA GLU A 507 -3.09 -15.78 12.05
C GLU A 507 -3.28 -14.27 12.19
N TYR A 508 -2.84 -13.68 13.31
CA TYR A 508 -2.84 -12.23 13.52
C TYR A 508 -1.61 -11.55 12.90
N ILE A 509 -0.46 -12.23 12.91
CA ILE A 509 0.83 -11.70 12.43
C ILE A 509 0.88 -11.68 10.90
N ILE A 510 0.54 -12.78 10.25
CA ILE A 510 0.79 -12.99 8.81
C ILE A 510 0.14 -11.89 7.94
N PRO A 511 -1.15 -11.52 8.13
CA PRO A 511 -1.75 -10.45 7.34
C PRO A 511 -1.06 -9.10 7.56
N LYS A 512 -0.73 -8.75 8.80
CA LYS A 512 -0.06 -7.48 9.15
C LYS A 512 1.36 -7.42 8.61
N LEU A 513 2.14 -8.49 8.79
CA LEU A 513 3.48 -8.60 8.25
C LEU A 513 3.46 -8.47 6.72
N THR A 514 2.49 -9.11 6.06
CA THR A 514 2.26 -8.99 4.62
C THR A 514 1.94 -7.54 4.21
N TYR A 515 1.04 -6.87 4.92
CA TYR A 515 0.70 -5.47 4.64
C TYR A 515 1.93 -4.55 4.76
N TYR A 516 2.69 -4.66 5.85
CA TYR A 516 3.85 -3.80 6.08
C TYR A 516 4.98 -4.10 5.09
N LEU A 517 5.27 -5.37 4.82
CA LEU A 517 6.36 -5.80 3.94
C LEU A 517 6.04 -5.60 2.45
N LEU A 518 4.85 -5.98 2.00
CA LEU A 518 4.49 -5.91 0.58
C LEU A 518 3.90 -4.54 0.25
N ILE A 519 2.73 -4.22 0.83
CA ILE A 519 1.93 -3.07 0.40
C ILE A 519 2.57 -1.74 0.77
N ASN A 520 3.07 -1.61 2.01
CA ASN A 520 3.70 -0.37 2.43
C ASN A 520 5.13 -0.27 1.89
N ASN A 521 5.89 -1.37 1.88
CA ASN A 521 7.32 -1.38 1.61
C ASN A 521 7.69 -1.79 0.15
N ILE A 522 7.75 -3.08 -0.17
CA ILE A 522 8.33 -3.59 -1.43
C ILE A 522 7.58 -3.01 -2.64
N LEU A 523 6.25 -3.04 -2.62
CA LEU A 523 5.43 -2.52 -3.72
C LEU A 523 5.50 -0.98 -3.82
N GLY A 524 5.82 -0.30 -2.73
CA GLY A 524 6.13 1.13 -2.76
C GLY A 524 7.44 1.44 -3.50
N VAL A 525 8.46 0.57 -3.37
CA VAL A 525 9.71 0.67 -4.14
C VAL A 525 9.46 0.35 -5.61
N VAL A 526 8.71 -0.73 -5.90
CA VAL A 526 8.25 -1.07 -7.26
C VAL A 526 7.58 0.15 -7.91
N ASN A 527 6.64 0.77 -7.20
CA ASN A 527 5.93 1.94 -7.68
C ASN A 527 6.86 3.11 -8.01
N ALA A 528 7.79 3.42 -7.10
CA ALA A 528 8.70 4.54 -7.25
C ALA A 528 9.64 4.37 -8.45
N ILE A 529 10.06 3.13 -8.74
CA ILE A 529 10.86 2.79 -9.94
C ILE A 529 10.00 2.86 -11.21
N ALA A 530 8.85 2.19 -11.23
CA ALA A 530 8.03 2.02 -12.42
C ALA A 530 7.33 3.31 -12.87
N SER A 531 6.73 4.06 -11.94
CA SER A 531 6.03 5.31 -12.25
C SER A 531 6.94 6.42 -12.79
N ASN A 532 8.26 6.29 -12.58
CA ASN A 532 9.30 7.16 -13.13
C ASN A 532 9.96 6.60 -14.39
N GLY A 533 9.45 5.49 -14.96
CA GLY A 533 9.93 4.92 -16.20
C GLY A 533 11.34 4.30 -16.12
N LEU A 534 11.79 3.93 -14.93
CA LEU A 534 13.13 3.34 -14.73
C LEU A 534 13.14 1.84 -15.06
N ALA A 535 12.03 1.13 -14.85
CA ALA A 535 11.85 -0.26 -15.24
C ALA A 535 10.35 -0.57 -15.40
N ASP A 536 10.03 -1.67 -16.09
CA ASP A 536 8.66 -2.15 -16.26
C ASP A 536 8.08 -2.69 -14.94
N GLU A 537 6.85 -2.30 -14.59
CA GLU A 537 6.22 -2.67 -13.31
C GLU A 537 6.00 -4.18 -13.20
N LYS A 538 5.50 -4.82 -14.26
CA LYS A 538 5.23 -6.25 -14.27
C LYS A 538 6.51 -7.04 -14.00
N THR A 539 7.60 -6.65 -14.66
CA THR A 539 8.92 -7.26 -14.46
C THR A 539 9.36 -7.18 -13.00
N LEU A 540 9.15 -6.05 -12.32
CA LEU A 540 9.50 -5.90 -10.91
C LEU A 540 8.58 -6.74 -10.01
N ILE A 541 7.28 -6.78 -10.27
CA ILE A 541 6.31 -7.61 -9.52
C ILE A 541 6.63 -9.11 -9.68
N ASP A 542 6.97 -9.55 -10.89
CA ASP A 542 7.37 -10.93 -11.16
C ASP A 542 8.62 -11.31 -10.35
N LEU A 543 9.59 -10.38 -10.18
CA LEU A 543 10.75 -10.60 -9.32
C LEU A 543 10.37 -10.75 -7.84
N VAL A 544 9.37 -10.01 -7.36
CA VAL A 544 8.87 -10.19 -5.99
C VAL A 544 8.30 -11.60 -5.82
N TYR A 545 7.45 -12.06 -6.75
CA TYR A 545 6.90 -13.41 -6.73
C TYR A 545 8.02 -14.47 -6.69
N LEU A 546 9.00 -14.36 -7.60
CA LEU A 546 10.11 -15.30 -7.71
C LEU A 546 10.99 -15.32 -6.47
N GLU A 547 11.18 -14.19 -5.78
CA GLU A 547 11.96 -14.14 -4.56
C GLU A 547 11.28 -14.91 -3.42
N PHE A 548 9.97 -14.72 -3.22
CA PHE A 548 9.22 -15.46 -2.21
C PHE A 548 9.04 -16.95 -2.58
N LYS A 549 8.87 -17.26 -3.86
CA LYS A 549 8.65 -18.64 -4.35
C LYS A 549 9.78 -19.60 -3.95
N GLN A 550 11.01 -19.09 -3.79
CA GLN A 550 12.15 -19.88 -3.34
C GLN A 550 11.94 -20.50 -1.94
N PHE A 551 11.09 -19.90 -1.11
CA PHE A 551 10.85 -20.32 0.27
C PHE A 551 9.56 -21.14 0.45
N GLU A 552 8.75 -21.33 -0.60
CA GLU A 552 7.42 -21.96 -0.50
C GLU A 552 7.47 -23.35 0.16
N ASN A 553 8.49 -24.15 -0.16
CA ASN A 553 8.62 -25.51 0.39
C ASN A 553 9.33 -25.55 1.75
N SER A 554 10.02 -24.48 2.15
CA SER A 554 10.79 -24.42 3.41
C SER A 554 10.08 -23.67 4.53
N ASP A 555 9.23 -22.69 4.20
CA ASP A 555 8.49 -21.93 5.19
C ASP A 555 7.33 -22.76 5.76
N THR A 556 7.48 -23.19 7.02
CA THR A 556 6.42 -23.92 7.73
C THR A 556 5.45 -23.01 8.49
N THR A 557 5.61 -21.67 8.41
CA THR A 557 4.74 -20.73 9.13
C THR A 557 3.45 -20.42 8.38
N GLY A 558 3.43 -20.64 7.06
CA GLY A 558 2.33 -20.26 6.17
C GLY A 558 2.40 -18.81 5.68
N LEU A 559 3.45 -18.06 6.03
CA LEU A 559 3.65 -16.68 5.57
C LEU A 559 3.83 -16.63 4.04
N VAL A 560 4.70 -17.48 3.50
CA VAL A 560 5.02 -17.47 2.06
C VAL A 560 3.80 -17.90 1.25
N ASP A 561 3.10 -18.96 1.69
CA ASP A 561 1.86 -19.42 1.06
C ASP A 561 0.79 -18.30 1.05
N TYR A 562 0.61 -17.61 2.18
CA TYR A 562 -0.30 -16.46 2.25
C TYR A 562 0.09 -15.35 1.26
N ILE A 563 1.38 -15.04 1.13
CA ILE A 563 1.87 -13.99 0.23
C ILE A 563 1.64 -14.36 -1.23
N ILE A 564 2.01 -15.56 -1.68
CA ILE A 564 2.07 -15.86 -3.13
C ILE A 564 0.83 -16.58 -3.67
N ASN A 565 0.04 -17.27 -2.83
CA ASN A 565 -1.06 -18.12 -3.27
C ASN A 565 -2.46 -17.55 -2.95
N ARG A 566 -2.59 -16.62 -1.99
CA ARG A 566 -3.90 -16.00 -1.70
C ARG A 566 -4.35 -15.07 -2.83
N ARG A 567 -5.66 -15.08 -3.10
CA ARG A 567 -6.30 -14.20 -4.08
C ARG A 567 -6.22 -12.72 -3.71
N SER A 568 -6.43 -12.42 -2.44
CA SER A 568 -6.40 -11.09 -1.88
C SER A 568 -5.62 -11.10 -0.57
N TRP A 569 -5.07 -9.95 -0.21
CA TRP A 569 -4.47 -9.70 1.08
C TRP A 569 -5.36 -8.77 1.89
N GLU A 570 -5.40 -8.96 3.19
CA GLU A 570 -5.94 -7.95 4.10
C GLU A 570 -5.00 -6.74 4.16
N VAL A 571 -5.55 -5.54 3.94
CA VAL A 571 -4.83 -4.27 4.02
C VAL A 571 -5.56 -3.30 4.92
N LYS A 572 -4.78 -2.48 5.62
CA LYS A 572 -5.32 -1.41 6.46
C LYS A 572 -5.89 -0.27 5.61
N GLY A 573 -7.11 0.14 5.93
CA GLY A 573 -7.81 1.27 5.34
C GLY A 573 -7.58 2.56 6.12
N ASN A 574 -6.72 3.43 5.62
CA ASN A 574 -6.40 4.71 6.27
C ASN A 574 -7.53 5.74 6.10
N LEU A 575 -8.26 5.72 4.99
CA LEU A 575 -9.38 6.61 4.75
C LEU A 575 -10.54 6.28 5.69
N LEU A 576 -11.05 5.04 5.65
CA LEU A 576 -12.15 4.58 6.48
C LEU A 576 -11.85 4.75 7.97
N THR A 577 -10.63 4.41 8.42
CA THR A 577 -10.22 4.61 9.82
C THR A 577 -10.30 6.09 10.22
N ASN A 578 -9.92 7.02 9.33
CA ASN A 578 -10.09 8.45 9.59
C ASN A 578 -11.54 8.91 9.54
N LEU A 579 -12.33 8.41 8.58
CA LEU A 579 -13.74 8.77 8.44
C LEU A 579 -14.50 8.44 9.73
N CYS A 580 -14.26 7.26 10.30
CA CYS A 580 -14.85 6.82 11.56
C CYS A 580 -14.14 7.39 12.82
N ASN A 581 -13.20 8.32 12.65
CA ASN A 581 -12.41 8.94 13.72
C ASN A 581 -11.79 7.95 14.73
N ILE A 582 -11.39 6.78 14.25
CA ILE A 582 -10.76 5.74 15.09
C ILE A 582 -9.32 6.20 15.41
N ASP A 583 -8.99 6.31 16.69
CA ASP A 583 -7.61 6.51 17.13
C ASP A 583 -6.94 5.16 17.38
N GLU A 584 -6.04 4.79 16.47
CA GLU A 584 -5.39 3.47 16.45
C GLU A 584 -4.52 3.18 17.67
N ALA A 585 -3.98 4.22 18.32
CA ALA A 585 -3.14 4.02 19.50
C ALA A 585 -4.01 3.50 20.66
N SER A 586 -5.18 4.12 20.83
CA SER A 586 -6.14 3.76 21.88
C SER A 586 -7.08 2.59 21.53
N ALA A 587 -7.18 2.23 20.25
CA ALA A 587 -8.08 1.19 19.79
C ALA A 587 -7.71 -0.21 20.34
N PRO A 588 -8.69 -1.12 20.47
CA PRO A 588 -8.45 -2.51 20.84
C PRO A 588 -7.48 -3.22 19.87
N ILE A 589 -6.65 -4.13 20.39
CA ILE A 589 -5.61 -4.84 19.61
C ILE A 589 -6.21 -5.70 18.49
N ASP A 590 -7.40 -6.24 18.72
CA ASP A 590 -8.17 -7.08 17.80
C ASP A 590 -8.83 -6.28 16.67
N ASN A 591 -9.13 -5.00 16.88
CA ASN A 591 -9.68 -4.12 15.84
C ASN A 591 -9.08 -2.70 15.90
N PRO A 592 -7.78 -2.53 15.60
CA PRO A 592 -7.08 -1.26 15.78
C PRO A 592 -7.39 -0.25 14.66
N ALA A 593 -7.90 -0.73 13.52
CA ALA A 593 -8.19 0.04 12.32
C ALA A 593 -9.17 -0.75 11.44
N ILE A 594 -9.75 -0.10 10.44
CA ILE A 594 -10.59 -0.77 9.44
C ILE A 594 -9.69 -1.46 8.41
N TYR A 595 -10.00 -2.71 8.07
CA TYR A 595 -9.26 -3.51 7.08
C TYR A 595 -10.15 -3.85 5.87
N ARG A 596 -9.51 -3.99 4.71
CA ARG A 596 -10.14 -4.29 3.41
C ARG A 596 -9.34 -5.35 2.66
N GLU A 597 -10.00 -6.03 1.73
CA GLU A 597 -9.31 -6.92 0.80
C GLU A 597 -8.63 -6.12 -0.31
N PHE A 598 -7.36 -6.39 -0.55
CA PHE A 598 -6.59 -5.88 -1.68
C PHE A 598 -6.24 -7.01 -2.64
N PRO A 599 -6.53 -6.89 -3.95
CA PRO A 599 -6.22 -7.94 -4.91
C PRO A 599 -4.70 -8.22 -4.96
N ASN A 600 -4.28 -9.46 -4.76
CA ASN A 600 -2.85 -9.82 -4.73
C ASN A 600 -2.21 -9.57 -6.11
N PRO A 601 -1.25 -8.64 -6.28
CA PRO A 601 -0.63 -8.35 -7.56
C PRO A 601 0.32 -9.46 -8.02
N LEU A 602 0.88 -10.26 -7.11
CA LEU A 602 1.80 -11.35 -7.44
C LEU A 602 1.13 -12.46 -8.25
N SER A 603 -0.20 -12.60 -8.11
CA SER A 603 -0.99 -13.52 -8.94
C SER A 603 -0.83 -13.28 -10.44
N LYS A 604 -0.45 -12.05 -10.85
CA LYS A 604 -0.24 -11.69 -12.26
C LYS A 604 0.96 -12.38 -12.92
N TYR A 605 1.79 -13.09 -12.15
CA TYR A 605 2.80 -13.97 -12.72
C TYR A 605 2.20 -15.01 -13.68
N PHE A 606 0.94 -15.42 -13.45
CA PHE A 606 0.18 -16.38 -14.28
C PHE A 606 -0.91 -15.72 -15.14
N PHE A 607 -0.81 -14.41 -15.35
CA PHE A 607 -1.78 -13.65 -16.12
C PHE A 607 -1.56 -13.80 -17.62
N SER A 608 -2.57 -14.28 -18.35
CA SER A 608 -2.54 -14.41 -19.79
C SER A 608 -2.94 -13.09 -20.45
N GLU A 609 -1.97 -12.35 -20.98
CA GLU A 609 -2.23 -11.13 -21.74
C GLU A 609 -3.07 -11.42 -22.99
N ASN A 610 -2.87 -12.56 -23.66
CA ASN A 610 -3.63 -12.90 -24.86
C ASN A 610 -5.14 -13.07 -24.61
N LEU A 611 -5.53 -13.53 -23.41
CA LEU A 611 -6.93 -13.72 -23.04
C LEU A 611 -7.58 -12.48 -22.46
N ILE A 612 -6.84 -11.64 -21.72
CA ILE A 612 -7.44 -10.53 -20.95
C ILE A 612 -6.97 -9.15 -21.43
N LYS A 613 -5.78 -9.04 -22.03
CA LYS A 613 -5.19 -7.79 -22.54
C LYS A 613 -4.50 -7.96 -23.89
N PRO A 614 -5.22 -8.40 -24.93
CA PRO A 614 -4.62 -8.59 -26.25
C PRO A 614 -4.06 -7.26 -26.78
N LYS A 615 -2.83 -7.30 -27.31
CA LYS A 615 -2.12 -6.12 -27.84
C LYS A 615 -2.39 -5.85 -29.32
N THR A 616 -3.33 -6.57 -29.92
CA THR A 616 -3.68 -6.50 -31.34
C THR A 616 -5.19 -6.52 -31.54
N ASN A 617 -5.66 -6.11 -32.71
CA ASN A 617 -7.05 -6.26 -33.14
C ASN A 617 -7.22 -7.34 -34.24
N GLU A 618 -6.13 -8.03 -34.57
CA GLU A 618 -6.08 -9.09 -35.58
C GLU A 618 -6.63 -10.42 -35.03
N VAL A 619 -6.84 -11.39 -35.93
CA VAL A 619 -7.22 -12.76 -35.55
C VAL A 619 -6.11 -13.42 -34.74
N LEU A 620 -6.43 -13.88 -33.53
CA LEU A 620 -5.50 -14.56 -32.61
C LEU A 620 -5.59 -16.09 -32.71
N TYR A 621 -6.77 -16.58 -33.08
CA TYR A 621 -7.04 -18.00 -33.19
C TYR A 621 -7.87 -18.30 -34.43
N SER A 622 -7.52 -19.40 -35.11
CA SER A 622 -8.26 -19.93 -36.24
C SER A 622 -8.29 -21.46 -36.12
N ARG A 623 -9.43 -22.09 -36.40
CA ARG A 623 -9.55 -23.55 -36.47
C ARG A 623 -10.48 -23.96 -37.60
N PHE A 624 -10.00 -24.86 -38.44
CA PHE A 624 -10.83 -25.52 -39.45
C PHE A 624 -11.37 -26.84 -38.91
N PHE A 625 -12.67 -27.06 -39.03
CA PHE A 625 -13.36 -28.30 -38.67
C PHE A 625 -13.76 -29.05 -39.95
N PRO A 626 -13.00 -30.09 -40.37
CA PRO A 626 -13.18 -30.72 -41.68
C PRO A 626 -14.54 -31.39 -41.87
N LYS A 627 -15.11 -31.93 -40.80
CA LYS A 627 -16.37 -32.68 -40.84
C LYS A 627 -17.55 -31.79 -41.23
N ASP A 628 -17.58 -30.58 -40.69
CA ASP A 628 -18.66 -29.62 -40.87
C ASP A 628 -18.29 -28.54 -41.90
N ASN A 629 -17.06 -28.65 -42.47
CA ASN A 629 -16.48 -27.73 -43.44
C ASN A 629 -16.60 -26.26 -43.01
N VAL A 630 -16.24 -25.99 -41.75
CA VAL A 630 -16.38 -24.68 -41.13
C VAL A 630 -15.04 -24.20 -40.58
N THR A 631 -14.73 -22.93 -40.83
CA THR A 631 -13.58 -22.25 -40.23
C THR A 631 -14.08 -21.29 -39.16
N ILE A 632 -13.53 -21.40 -37.96
CA ILE A 632 -13.83 -20.49 -36.85
C ILE A 632 -12.60 -19.64 -36.56
N ASN A 633 -12.77 -18.32 -36.57
CA ASN A 633 -11.75 -17.36 -36.17
C ASN A 633 -12.17 -16.65 -34.89
N ILE A 634 -11.21 -16.25 -34.06
CA ILE A 634 -11.42 -15.44 -32.86
C ILE A 634 -10.47 -14.25 -32.93
N ARG A 635 -11.05 -13.05 -32.79
CA ARG A 635 -10.32 -11.78 -32.76
C ARG A 635 -10.80 -10.91 -31.59
N PRO A 636 -9.95 -10.04 -31.02
CA PRO A 636 -10.37 -9.10 -29.99
C PRO A 636 -11.54 -8.21 -30.43
N PHE A 637 -12.40 -7.88 -29.47
CA PHE A 637 -13.49 -6.91 -29.66
C PHE A 637 -12.92 -5.52 -29.91
N ASN A 638 -13.41 -4.85 -30.94
CA ASN A 638 -13.08 -3.46 -31.23
C ASN A 638 -14.33 -2.61 -31.03
N ILE A 639 -14.30 -1.72 -30.03
CA ILE A 639 -15.47 -0.92 -29.64
C ILE A 639 -15.99 -0.02 -30.77
N ASP A 640 -15.14 0.47 -31.66
CA ASP A 640 -15.53 1.37 -32.75
C ASP A 640 -16.18 0.61 -33.92
N ARG A 641 -15.92 -0.71 -34.04
CA ARG A 641 -16.44 -1.57 -35.12
C ARG A 641 -17.62 -2.43 -34.66
N ASP A 642 -17.52 -3.00 -33.47
CA ASP A 642 -18.31 -4.16 -33.07
C ASP A 642 -19.45 -3.81 -32.08
N LEU A 643 -19.46 -2.61 -31.49
CA LEU A 643 -20.38 -2.26 -30.40
C LEU A 643 -21.86 -2.32 -30.80
N GLU A 644 -22.25 -1.71 -31.93
CA GLU A 644 -23.64 -1.74 -32.42
C GLU A 644 -24.09 -3.16 -32.75
N MET A 645 -23.23 -3.95 -33.37
CA MET A 645 -23.52 -5.35 -33.71
C MET A 645 -23.73 -6.19 -32.44
N VAL A 646 -22.87 -6.02 -31.44
CA VAL A 646 -22.99 -6.74 -30.15
C VAL A 646 -24.20 -6.24 -29.36
N HIS A 647 -24.55 -4.96 -29.45
CA HIS A 647 -25.80 -4.42 -28.91
C HIS A 647 -27.02 -5.13 -29.49
N ASP A 648 -27.07 -5.30 -30.82
CA ASP A 648 -28.14 -6.05 -31.49
C ASP A 648 -28.19 -7.51 -31.00
N TRP A 649 -27.05 -8.15 -30.79
CA TRP A 649 -26.98 -9.53 -30.30
C TRP A 649 -27.53 -9.69 -28.88
N PHE A 650 -27.18 -8.79 -27.95
CA PHE A 650 -27.71 -8.82 -26.58
C PHE A 650 -29.21 -8.52 -26.53
N ASN A 651 -29.76 -7.81 -27.52
CA ASN A 651 -31.18 -7.50 -27.62
C ASN A 651 -32.03 -8.61 -28.26
N GLN A 652 -31.43 -9.73 -28.68
CA GLN A 652 -32.20 -10.87 -29.20
C GLN A 652 -32.93 -11.63 -28.08
N GLU A 653 -34.13 -12.12 -28.37
CA GLU A 653 -35.03 -12.75 -27.38
C GLU A 653 -34.40 -13.91 -26.58
N HIS A 654 -33.51 -14.70 -27.19
CA HIS A 654 -32.83 -15.80 -26.49
C HIS A 654 -31.65 -15.35 -25.61
N ALA A 655 -31.10 -14.15 -25.86
CA ALA A 655 -29.95 -13.62 -25.13
C ALA A 655 -30.38 -12.91 -23.83
N LYS A 656 -31.49 -12.17 -23.85
CA LYS A 656 -32.05 -11.38 -22.74
C LYS A 656 -32.04 -12.10 -21.38
N PRO A 657 -32.65 -13.30 -21.22
CA PRO A 657 -32.73 -13.96 -19.91
C PRO A 657 -31.38 -14.40 -19.35
N ILE A 658 -30.37 -14.56 -20.21
CA ILE A 658 -29.05 -15.09 -19.83
C ILE A 658 -28.07 -13.94 -19.54
N TRP A 659 -28.00 -12.95 -20.42
CA TRP A 659 -26.99 -11.89 -20.36
C TRP A 659 -27.47 -10.64 -19.62
N LYS A 660 -28.76 -10.29 -19.68
CA LYS A 660 -29.33 -9.07 -19.07
C LYS A 660 -28.60 -7.78 -19.48
N MET A 661 -28.12 -7.73 -20.73
CA MET A 661 -27.41 -6.60 -21.33
C MET A 661 -28.23 -5.91 -22.45
N ASP A 662 -29.54 -6.14 -22.48
CA ASP A 662 -30.52 -5.60 -23.45
C ASP A 662 -30.93 -4.13 -23.16
N GLY A 663 -30.05 -3.38 -22.49
CA GLY A 663 -30.26 -1.98 -22.15
C GLY A 663 -29.93 -1.01 -23.30
N PRO A 664 -30.02 0.31 -23.04
CA PRO A 664 -29.60 1.33 -24.01
C PRO A 664 -28.12 1.18 -24.41
N ILE A 665 -27.80 1.46 -25.68
CA ILE A 665 -26.43 1.34 -26.21
C ILE A 665 -25.40 2.18 -25.43
N LYS A 666 -25.80 3.34 -24.88
CA LYS A 666 -24.96 4.15 -23.97
C LYS A 666 -24.48 3.36 -22.75
N GLY A 667 -25.34 2.53 -22.16
CA GLY A 667 -24.98 1.68 -21.02
C GLY A 667 -24.01 0.58 -21.42
N LEU A 668 -24.21 -0.02 -22.61
CA LEU A 668 -23.30 -1.02 -23.15
C LEU A 668 -21.93 -0.43 -23.51
N GLU A 669 -21.91 0.78 -24.05
CA GLU A 669 -20.67 1.51 -24.30
C GLU A 669 -19.90 1.76 -23.00
N LEU A 670 -20.57 2.23 -21.95
CA LEU A 670 -19.95 2.42 -20.64
C LEU A 670 -19.36 1.11 -20.12
N PHE A 671 -20.09 0.00 -20.22
CA PHE A 671 -19.59 -1.32 -19.84
C PHE A 671 -18.31 -1.70 -20.59
N TYR A 672 -18.26 -1.57 -21.92
CA TYR A 672 -17.06 -1.94 -22.67
C TYR A 672 -15.90 -0.97 -22.44
N ARG A 673 -16.17 0.32 -22.23
CA ARG A 673 -15.12 1.31 -21.89
C ARG A 673 -14.50 1.08 -20.52
N THR A 674 -15.19 0.37 -19.63
CA THR A 674 -14.62 -0.06 -18.34
C THR A 674 -14.08 -1.49 -18.38
N LEU A 675 -14.62 -2.35 -19.25
CA LEU A 675 -14.15 -3.72 -19.46
C LEU A 675 -12.76 -3.75 -20.12
N LEU A 676 -12.61 -3.06 -21.26
CA LEU A 676 -11.39 -3.12 -22.08
C LEU A 676 -10.09 -2.79 -21.35
N PRO A 677 -10.03 -1.78 -20.45
CA PRO A 677 -8.82 -1.51 -19.69
C PRO A 677 -8.66 -2.38 -18.44
N ASN A 678 -9.62 -3.23 -18.06
CA ASN A 678 -9.59 -3.98 -16.80
C ASN A 678 -8.60 -5.18 -16.80
N ASP A 679 -8.49 -5.88 -15.67
CA ASP A 679 -7.66 -7.08 -15.52
C ASP A 679 -8.48 -8.35 -15.19
N ALA A 680 -9.80 -8.29 -15.40
CA ALA A 680 -10.72 -9.35 -15.01
C ALA A 680 -11.25 -10.13 -16.21
N SER A 681 -11.50 -9.46 -17.34
CA SER A 681 -12.13 -10.08 -18.50
C SER A 681 -11.89 -9.24 -19.76
N HIS A 682 -11.93 -9.90 -20.92
CA HIS A 682 -11.90 -9.23 -22.22
C HIS A 682 -12.91 -9.87 -23.16
N SER A 683 -13.44 -9.10 -24.09
CA SER A 683 -14.42 -9.59 -25.07
C SER A 683 -13.75 -9.86 -26.41
N PHE A 684 -14.17 -10.93 -27.08
CA PHE A 684 -13.69 -11.31 -28.41
C PHE A 684 -14.87 -11.62 -29.31
N ILE A 685 -14.69 -11.35 -30.60
CA ILE A 685 -15.64 -11.70 -31.64
C ILE A 685 -15.17 -12.97 -32.32
N GLY A 686 -16.09 -13.91 -32.40
CA GLY A 686 -16.00 -15.13 -33.15
C GLY A 686 -16.61 -15.00 -34.53
N GLU A 687 -15.86 -15.41 -35.54
CA GLU A 687 -16.31 -15.41 -36.94
C GLU A 687 -16.41 -16.84 -37.45
N ILE A 688 -17.54 -17.16 -38.09
CA ILE A 688 -17.77 -18.45 -38.74
C ILE A 688 -17.70 -18.22 -40.24
N ASN A 689 -16.73 -18.86 -40.91
CA ASN A 689 -16.44 -18.66 -42.33
C ASN A 689 -16.26 -17.18 -42.71
N GLY A 690 -15.72 -16.38 -41.80
CA GLY A 690 -15.49 -14.93 -41.97
C GLY A 690 -16.68 -14.04 -41.58
N GLU A 691 -17.82 -14.58 -41.16
CA GLU A 691 -18.96 -13.79 -40.69
C GLU A 691 -19.00 -13.72 -39.14
N PRO A 692 -18.98 -12.52 -38.52
CA PRO A 692 -19.17 -12.36 -37.08
C PRO A 692 -20.47 -13.01 -36.60
N THR A 693 -20.36 -13.97 -35.69
CA THR A 693 -21.48 -14.86 -35.34
C THR A 693 -21.64 -15.07 -33.83
N PHE A 694 -20.58 -14.92 -33.05
CA PHE A 694 -20.62 -15.12 -31.61
C PHE A 694 -19.67 -14.17 -30.90
N THR A 695 -19.90 -13.96 -29.60
CA THR A 695 -18.96 -13.29 -28.70
C THR A 695 -18.57 -14.22 -27.57
N ILE A 696 -17.31 -14.16 -27.17
CA ILE A 696 -16.78 -14.84 -25.99
C ILE A 696 -16.16 -13.83 -25.05
N GLU A 697 -16.28 -14.08 -23.75
CA GLU A 697 -15.66 -13.26 -22.71
C GLU A 697 -14.87 -14.15 -21.76
N PRO A 698 -13.62 -14.48 -22.09
CA PRO A 698 -12.69 -15.07 -21.14
C PRO A 698 -12.53 -14.16 -19.93
N TYR A 699 -12.58 -14.73 -18.75
CA TYR A 699 -12.39 -14.02 -17.50
C TYR A 699 -11.42 -14.77 -16.58
N TRP A 700 -10.79 -14.01 -15.68
CA TRP A 700 -9.82 -14.51 -14.73
C TRP A 700 -10.40 -14.47 -13.30
N PRO A 701 -10.76 -15.62 -12.70
CA PRO A 701 -11.32 -15.73 -11.35
C PRO A 701 -10.54 -14.98 -10.25
N MET A 702 -9.23 -14.79 -10.41
CA MET A 702 -8.42 -14.02 -9.46
C MET A 702 -8.81 -12.54 -9.37
N ARG A 703 -9.53 -12.02 -10.37
CA ARG A 703 -10.06 -10.65 -10.43
C ARG A 703 -11.58 -10.59 -10.65
N ASP A 704 -12.22 -11.72 -10.89
CA ASP A 704 -13.68 -11.84 -10.99
C ASP A 704 -14.33 -12.21 -9.64
N GLY A 705 -15.61 -11.86 -9.47
CA GLY A 705 -16.40 -12.18 -8.28
C GLY A 705 -16.57 -13.68 -8.04
N VAL A 706 -16.57 -14.52 -9.07
CA VAL A 706 -16.69 -15.98 -8.93
C VAL A 706 -15.52 -16.59 -8.15
N GLY A 707 -14.32 -15.99 -8.23
CA GLY A 707 -13.15 -16.48 -7.51
C GLY A 707 -13.22 -16.28 -5.99
N ALA A 708 -14.20 -15.51 -5.49
CA ALA A 708 -14.50 -15.44 -4.06
C ALA A 708 -15.44 -16.59 -3.59
N CYS A 709 -16.02 -17.35 -4.52
CA CYS A 709 -16.97 -18.43 -4.22
C CYS A 709 -16.32 -19.82 -4.07
N TYR A 710 -15.03 -19.94 -4.38
CA TYR A 710 -14.24 -21.17 -4.23
C TYR A 710 -12.73 -20.85 -4.11
N GLU A 711 -11.90 -21.86 -3.84
CA GLU A 711 -10.45 -21.71 -3.81
C GLU A 711 -9.90 -21.59 -5.25
N ALA A 712 -9.99 -20.40 -5.82
CA ALA A 712 -9.48 -20.09 -7.15
C ALA A 712 -7.95 -20.16 -7.19
N LEU A 713 -7.42 -20.79 -8.23
CA LEU A 713 -5.97 -20.81 -8.52
C LEU A 713 -5.64 -19.70 -9.53
N THR A 714 -4.39 -19.24 -9.49
CA THR A 714 -3.86 -18.24 -10.43
C THR A 714 -3.93 -18.67 -11.89
N THR A 715 -3.95 -19.98 -12.14
CA THR A 715 -4.04 -20.61 -13.46
C THR A 715 -5.47 -20.92 -13.92
N ASP A 716 -6.47 -20.58 -13.12
CA ASP A 716 -7.88 -20.81 -13.47
C ASP A 716 -8.35 -19.71 -14.40
N TYR A 717 -9.11 -20.06 -15.43
CA TYR A 717 -9.82 -19.11 -16.29
C TYR A 717 -11.24 -19.60 -16.47
N GLY A 718 -12.16 -18.74 -16.86
CA GLY A 718 -13.47 -19.14 -17.35
C GLY A 718 -13.82 -18.37 -18.60
N ALA A 719 -14.98 -18.65 -19.19
CA ALA A 719 -15.46 -17.84 -20.30
C ALA A 719 -16.99 -17.86 -20.41
N HIS A 720 -17.55 -16.71 -20.75
CA HIS A 720 -18.91 -16.63 -21.25
C HIS A 720 -18.95 -16.79 -22.78
N LEU A 721 -20.06 -17.31 -23.30
CA LEU A 721 -20.28 -17.51 -24.73
C LEU A 721 -21.72 -17.10 -25.09
N LEU A 722 -21.86 -16.21 -26.07
CA LEU A 722 -23.11 -15.91 -26.74
C LEU A 722 -22.99 -16.21 -28.22
N ILE A 723 -23.88 -17.05 -28.74
CA ILE A 723 -24.03 -17.27 -30.19
C ILE A 723 -25.26 -16.48 -30.65
N ALA A 724 -25.05 -15.57 -31.59
CA ALA A 724 -26.10 -14.67 -32.07
C ALA A 724 -27.17 -15.41 -32.90
N PRO A 725 -26.88 -16.21 -33.93
CA PRO A 725 -27.91 -16.87 -34.70
C PRO A 725 -28.57 -18.00 -33.91
N THR A 726 -29.90 -18.08 -34.01
CA THR A 726 -30.70 -19.20 -33.51
C THR A 726 -30.87 -20.31 -34.56
N ASP A 727 -30.56 -20.01 -35.82
CA ASP A 727 -30.57 -20.96 -36.94
C ASP A 727 -29.55 -22.08 -36.71
N LYS A 728 -30.02 -23.33 -36.80
CA LYS A 728 -29.19 -24.52 -36.54
C LYS A 728 -28.05 -24.66 -37.54
N ASP A 729 -28.27 -24.23 -38.78
CA ASP A 729 -27.29 -24.39 -39.87
C ASP A 729 -26.24 -23.27 -39.87
N LYS A 730 -26.40 -22.26 -39.00
CA LYS A 730 -25.50 -21.11 -38.87
C LYS A 730 -24.80 -21.02 -37.53
N LYS A 731 -25.34 -21.66 -36.48
CA LYS A 731 -24.85 -21.49 -35.11
C LYS A 731 -23.61 -22.30 -34.75
N PHE A 732 -23.39 -23.45 -35.41
CA PHE A 732 -22.28 -24.40 -35.16
C PHE A 732 -21.86 -24.47 -33.68
N SER A 733 -22.83 -24.70 -32.78
CA SER A 733 -22.62 -24.41 -31.36
C SER A 733 -21.51 -25.26 -30.73
N PHE A 734 -21.36 -26.51 -31.18
CA PHE A 734 -20.38 -27.41 -30.61
C PHE A 734 -18.97 -27.07 -31.09
N GLU A 735 -18.80 -26.79 -32.37
CA GLU A 735 -17.55 -26.36 -33.00
C GLU A 735 -17.09 -25.02 -32.42
N THR A 736 -18.02 -24.08 -32.23
CA THR A 736 -17.79 -22.81 -31.51
C THR A 736 -17.30 -23.06 -30.08
N GLY A 737 -17.96 -23.96 -29.35
CA GLY A 737 -17.53 -24.36 -28.00
C GLY A 737 -16.14 -24.99 -27.99
N GLN A 738 -15.81 -25.84 -28.97
CA GLN A 738 -14.48 -26.43 -29.08
C GLN A 738 -13.41 -25.38 -29.39
N ALA A 739 -13.68 -24.47 -30.33
CA ALA A 739 -12.77 -23.39 -30.67
C ALA A 739 -12.47 -22.46 -29.48
N LEU A 740 -13.49 -22.13 -28.67
CA LEU A 740 -13.33 -21.40 -27.42
C LEU A 740 -12.39 -22.14 -26.46
N MET A 741 -12.63 -23.43 -26.24
CA MET A 741 -11.82 -24.21 -25.31
C MET A 741 -10.38 -24.38 -25.80
N ASP A 742 -10.16 -24.54 -27.10
CA ASP A 742 -8.81 -24.56 -27.66
C ASP A 742 -8.10 -23.22 -27.45
N PHE A 743 -8.78 -22.10 -27.71
CA PHE A 743 -8.23 -20.76 -27.56
C PHE A 743 -7.82 -20.46 -26.11
N ILE A 744 -8.58 -20.97 -25.14
CA ILE A 744 -8.22 -20.90 -23.72
C ILE A 744 -7.04 -21.81 -23.40
N PHE A 745 -7.07 -23.07 -23.85
CA PHE A 745 -6.04 -24.06 -23.48
C PHE A 745 -4.76 -24.03 -24.32
N GLU A 746 -4.71 -23.26 -25.41
CA GLU A 746 -3.44 -22.96 -26.09
C GLU A 746 -2.55 -22.03 -25.27
N GLN A 747 -3.11 -21.31 -24.29
CA GLN A 747 -2.34 -20.46 -23.40
C GLN A 747 -1.61 -21.29 -22.34
N PRO A 748 -0.28 -21.16 -22.21
CA PRO A 748 0.50 -22.00 -21.31
C PRO A 748 0.14 -21.80 -19.84
N GLU A 749 -0.36 -20.63 -19.44
CA GLU A 749 -0.71 -20.28 -18.06
C GLU A 749 -1.98 -20.98 -17.55
N VAL A 750 -2.84 -21.51 -18.45
CA VAL A 750 -4.20 -21.94 -18.09
C VAL A 750 -4.27 -23.41 -17.67
N GLY A 751 -4.38 -23.70 -16.39
CA GLY A 751 -4.47 -25.07 -15.86
C GLY A 751 -5.86 -25.70 -16.00
N LYS A 752 -6.92 -24.89 -15.77
CA LYS A 752 -8.31 -25.31 -15.93
C LYS A 752 -9.20 -24.17 -16.40
N CYS A 753 -10.24 -24.54 -17.15
CA CYS A 753 -11.35 -23.68 -17.49
C CYS A 753 -12.53 -23.99 -16.56
N ILE A 754 -13.14 -22.97 -15.99
CA ILE A 754 -14.27 -23.07 -15.06
C ILE A 754 -15.55 -22.54 -15.72
N GLY A 755 -16.69 -23.08 -15.30
CA GLY A 755 -18.00 -22.63 -15.73
C GLY A 755 -18.97 -22.53 -14.57
N GLU A 756 -19.87 -21.56 -14.63
CA GLU A 756 -20.70 -21.08 -13.53
C GLU A 756 -22.14 -20.82 -14.01
N ALA A 757 -22.64 -21.71 -14.87
CA ALA A 757 -24.00 -21.64 -15.40
C ALA A 757 -25.04 -21.75 -14.28
N ALA A 758 -26.15 -21.00 -14.41
CA ALA A 758 -27.26 -21.08 -13.47
C ALA A 758 -27.79 -22.53 -13.34
N VAL A 759 -28.18 -22.92 -12.13
CA VAL A 759 -28.67 -24.30 -11.84
C VAL A 759 -29.86 -24.71 -12.72
N GLU A 760 -30.70 -23.75 -13.09
CA GLU A 760 -31.88 -23.96 -13.94
C GLU A 760 -31.54 -24.18 -15.43
N SER A 761 -30.31 -23.86 -15.86
CA SER A 761 -29.92 -23.89 -17.27
C SER A 761 -29.49 -25.30 -17.73
N ARG A 762 -30.46 -26.21 -17.85
CA ARG A 762 -30.23 -27.60 -18.27
C ARG A 762 -29.52 -27.70 -19.62
N ALA A 763 -29.85 -26.82 -20.56
CA ALA A 763 -29.22 -26.79 -21.89
C ALA A 763 -27.71 -26.48 -21.80
N MET A 764 -27.32 -25.50 -20.99
CA MET A 764 -25.92 -25.17 -20.76
C MET A 764 -25.18 -26.30 -20.06
N HIS A 765 -25.81 -26.97 -19.09
CA HIS A 765 -25.19 -28.12 -18.42
C HIS A 765 -24.87 -29.26 -19.40
N ILE A 766 -25.80 -29.59 -20.30
CA ILE A 766 -25.56 -30.59 -21.36
C ILE A 766 -24.43 -30.13 -22.29
N PHE A 767 -24.42 -28.86 -22.66
CA PHE A 767 -23.42 -28.28 -23.55
C PHE A 767 -22.00 -28.37 -22.97
N VAL A 768 -21.77 -27.86 -21.75
CA VAL A 768 -20.44 -27.88 -21.14
C VAL A 768 -19.97 -29.31 -20.82
N THR A 769 -20.88 -30.21 -20.43
CA THR A 769 -20.55 -31.63 -20.22
C THR A 769 -20.04 -32.28 -21.52
N ARG A 770 -20.63 -31.93 -22.67
CA ARG A 770 -20.13 -32.39 -23.98
C ARG A 770 -18.74 -31.85 -24.29
N LEU A 771 -18.40 -30.65 -23.84
CA LEU A 771 -17.05 -30.08 -23.94
C LEU A 771 -16.05 -30.65 -22.93
N GLY A 772 -16.48 -31.48 -21.98
CA GLY A 772 -15.58 -32.15 -21.02
C GLY A 772 -15.57 -31.55 -19.61
N PHE A 773 -16.46 -30.60 -19.33
CA PHE A 773 -16.65 -30.09 -17.98
C PHE A 773 -17.32 -31.14 -17.08
N LYS A 774 -16.94 -31.14 -15.80
CA LYS A 774 -17.56 -31.94 -14.74
C LYS A 774 -18.08 -31.02 -13.65
N LEU A 775 -19.22 -31.36 -13.05
CA LEU A 775 -19.77 -30.64 -11.90
C LEU A 775 -18.86 -30.83 -10.68
N GLU A 776 -18.48 -29.73 -10.04
CA GLU A 776 -17.74 -29.72 -8.78
C GLU A 776 -18.71 -29.56 -7.61
N LYS A 777 -19.40 -28.41 -7.55
CA LYS A 777 -20.38 -28.09 -6.52
C LYS A 777 -21.34 -26.99 -6.98
N VAL A 778 -22.40 -26.76 -6.22
CA VAL A 778 -23.25 -25.58 -6.38
C VAL A 778 -22.68 -24.45 -5.54
N ILE A 779 -22.57 -23.25 -6.11
CA ILE A 779 -22.10 -22.04 -5.43
C ILE A 779 -23.20 -20.97 -5.42
N GLN A 780 -23.25 -20.19 -4.34
CA GLN A 780 -24.08 -19.00 -4.23
C GLN A 780 -23.30 -17.80 -4.75
N MET A 781 -23.82 -17.16 -5.80
CA MET A 781 -23.33 -15.86 -6.29
C MET A 781 -24.36 -14.77 -5.93
N PRO A 782 -24.01 -13.48 -5.95
CA PRO A 782 -24.92 -12.41 -5.51
C PRO A 782 -26.30 -12.40 -6.19
N TYR A 783 -26.37 -12.84 -7.47
CA TYR A 783 -27.59 -12.77 -8.28
C TYR A 783 -28.07 -14.12 -8.83
N LYS A 784 -27.37 -15.23 -8.54
CA LYS A 784 -27.74 -16.57 -9.01
C LYS A 784 -27.18 -17.69 -8.14
N MET A 785 -27.87 -18.82 -8.13
CA MET A 785 -27.29 -20.11 -7.77
C MET A 785 -26.66 -20.73 -9.03
N ALA A 786 -25.38 -21.08 -8.96
CA ALA A 786 -24.62 -21.56 -10.11
C ALA A 786 -24.04 -22.95 -9.88
N ASN A 787 -24.06 -23.78 -10.92
CA ASN A 787 -23.31 -25.02 -10.97
C ASN A 787 -21.85 -24.67 -11.31
N LEU A 788 -20.95 -24.75 -10.34
CA LEU A 788 -19.52 -24.64 -10.58
C LEU A 788 -19.04 -25.93 -11.23
N THR A 789 -18.48 -25.80 -12.43
CA THR A 789 -17.98 -26.90 -13.25
C THR A 789 -16.53 -26.66 -13.62
N PHE A 790 -15.74 -27.72 -13.66
CA PHE A 790 -14.33 -27.67 -14.04
C PHE A 790 -14.07 -28.50 -15.28
N CYS A 791 -13.24 -27.96 -16.17
CA CYS A 791 -12.59 -28.69 -17.23
C CYS A 791 -11.08 -28.47 -17.08
N TYR A 792 -10.33 -29.50 -16.70
CA TYR A 792 -8.87 -29.41 -16.71
C TYR A 792 -8.36 -29.59 -18.14
N ARG A 793 -7.21 -28.96 -18.45
CA ARG A 793 -6.59 -29.03 -19.78
C ARG A 793 -6.44 -30.47 -20.26
N ASP A 794 -5.91 -31.34 -19.40
CA ASP A 794 -5.71 -32.75 -19.72
C ASP A 794 -7.03 -33.49 -19.99
N TRP A 795 -8.10 -33.18 -19.25
CA TRP A 795 -9.42 -33.79 -19.50
C TRP A 795 -9.96 -33.41 -20.87
N TYR A 796 -9.75 -32.16 -21.29
CA TYR A 796 -10.15 -31.68 -22.60
C TYR A 796 -9.35 -32.36 -23.71
N TRP A 797 -8.03 -32.41 -23.57
CA TRP A 797 -7.15 -33.03 -24.55
C TRP A 797 -7.29 -34.54 -24.67
N ASP A 798 -7.57 -35.25 -23.58
CA ASP A 798 -7.89 -36.69 -23.63
C ASP A 798 -9.19 -36.96 -24.40
N LYS A 799 -10.16 -36.05 -24.27
CA LYS A 799 -11.44 -36.14 -24.97
C LYS A 799 -11.35 -35.71 -26.44
N PHE A 800 -10.49 -34.74 -26.75
CA PHE A 800 -10.27 -34.19 -28.09
C PHE A 800 -8.77 -34.16 -28.44
N PRO A 801 -8.15 -35.32 -28.75
CA PRO A 801 -6.71 -35.41 -29.00
C PRO A 801 -6.22 -34.51 -30.14
N GLU A 802 -7.08 -34.23 -31.13
CA GLU A 802 -6.81 -33.33 -32.24
C GLU A 802 -6.56 -31.88 -31.78
N ALA A 803 -7.18 -31.44 -30.69
CA ALA A 803 -6.95 -30.11 -30.12
C ALA A 803 -5.54 -29.99 -29.53
N LYS A 804 -5.04 -31.05 -28.88
CA LYS A 804 -3.67 -31.11 -28.37
C LYS A 804 -2.65 -31.06 -29.49
N ALA A 805 -2.86 -31.85 -30.54
CA ALA A 805 -2.00 -31.86 -31.71
C ALA A 805 -1.92 -30.48 -32.38
N TYR A 806 -3.07 -29.80 -32.50
CA TYR A 806 -3.15 -28.45 -33.05
C TYR A 806 -2.38 -27.43 -32.21
N ALA A 807 -2.60 -27.42 -30.89
CA ALA A 807 -1.88 -26.53 -29.98
C ALA A 807 -0.36 -26.74 -30.06
N MET A 808 0.10 -27.99 -30.05
CA MET A 808 1.53 -28.32 -30.13
C MET A 808 2.17 -27.92 -31.48
N MET A 809 1.45 -28.05 -32.60
CA MET A 809 1.96 -27.62 -33.91
C MET A 809 2.19 -26.11 -33.98
N LYS A 810 1.27 -25.32 -33.40
CA LYS A 810 1.37 -23.86 -33.37
C LYS A 810 2.57 -23.41 -32.53
N THR A 811 2.78 -24.01 -31.35
CA THR A 811 3.96 -23.71 -30.50
C THR A 811 5.28 -23.99 -31.21
N ALA A 812 5.38 -25.10 -31.95
CA ALA A 812 6.59 -25.47 -32.68
C ALA A 812 6.92 -24.52 -33.86
N GLN A 813 5.92 -23.88 -34.46
CA GLN A 813 6.16 -22.88 -35.52
C GLN A 813 6.77 -21.58 -34.97
N PHE A 814 6.39 -21.16 -33.76
CA PHE A 814 6.97 -19.97 -33.11
C PHE A 814 8.41 -20.19 -32.63
N GLU A 815 8.76 -21.37 -32.12
CA GLU A 815 10.15 -21.69 -31.73
C GLU A 815 11.12 -21.74 -32.93
N THR A 816 10.63 -21.94 -34.15
CA THR A 816 11.46 -21.92 -35.37
C THR A 816 11.63 -20.54 -36.01
N GLU A 817 10.85 -19.54 -35.60
CA GLU A 817 10.96 -18.16 -36.10
C GLU A 817 11.77 -17.23 -35.17
N GLU A 818 12.09 -17.67 -33.94
CA GLU A 818 12.98 -16.97 -32.98
C GLU A 818 14.39 -17.60 -32.83
N ILE A 819 14.97 -18.11 -33.92
CA ILE A 819 16.41 -18.47 -34.00
C ILE A 819 17.19 -17.46 -34.84
#